data_AF-K5W838-F1
#
_entry.id   AF-K5W838-F1
#
_cell.length_a   1.000
_cell.length_b   1.000
_cell.length_c   1.000
_cell.angle_alpha   90.00
_cell.angle_beta   90.00
_cell.angle_gamma   90.00
#
_symmetry.space_group_name_H-M   'P 1'
#
loop_
_entity.id
_entity.type
_entity.pdbx_description
1 polymer ?
#
loop_
_entity_poly.entity_id
_entity_poly.type
_entity_poly.pdbx_seq_one_letter_code
_entity_poly.pdbx_strand_id
1 'polypeptide(L)'
;MAPKQNSQTILSSFFSPSPTKSSKKRERPASPIDLTSDADDNDLQVLATEEPPIKKIKVVRSSQSQPGPSTRQKTKKSGNATPYTQSTLVSQPASSHTQEAEKAKRHEAFKKKLLADDSLFKPPRPSESDTSHTQLAEEETESIRMRIEDKGKSIDEDSRTDPDSAFEELMSAFSHSGSAVGKRRAKQKGSAGKKLPPKIGPSGEAYTPLELQVRYNLEDNQGTLLMIEVGYKYKFFGDDAKDTHIHIYRLLARGYKVGVVNQVETAALKKVSDNRNAPFDRKLTCLYTAATYVDDMMAEDDSEFYSPPPFMCLIEEPKKNSPGDVDISIIIICPSTGDVVWDDFEDSLMRIELETRLVHARPTELLLPERGVSEATTKMLQYFTGDTTTDHRIRVEHIKEVLPYTDAFSAVSKFYTDKKHAAVASESFKSGKLMAEVTAFPQRVVIALAQVIKYLSNFGIADALLETKFFSEFTTRTHMLLAANTLINLEIYKNTTDGTTKGSLLEVLDKTQTKFGARLLKSWIGRPLVDRNALQERVDAVREIRDSDSEKLEMLRRTLKGLPDLARGLCRIQYGQCTPKELATILLAFRKIGDAFEGFETPKDVGFESHVLNDVIYSLPKLRIPIKGLIDSIRIEQAVEGKKELMWTEPDNFPGLVDAAVLLQTAEVELAEELKKCAFGFNCVYHHFSGQVISTMRFVHFAESQKAYKEFLLDISNNCYGMLRDTVNKLAVADCLSSLGRVALDSNYVKPMFTEDDSLEIVEGRHPMIESVLHTPFVPNSVTMGYGRPRSKVITGPNMGGKSSFVRMVALVVLMAQIGSHVPAKSVRMGLHDSILTRMGASDDLAKGRSTFMVEMSETSDILHTASSRSLVILDELGRGTSTFDGVSHLNGFPRKHSLNEI
;
A
#
# COMPACT_ATOMS: atom_id res chain seq x y z
N MET A 1 33.26 -21.75 32.57
CA MET A 1 33.88 -21.78 31.23
C MET A 1 33.10 -20.80 30.35
N ALA A 2 33.78 -19.85 29.71
CA ALA A 2 33.18 -18.72 28.98
C ALA A 2 32.43 -19.16 27.70
N PRO A 3 31.41 -18.39 27.24
CA PRO A 3 30.61 -18.74 26.07
C PRO A 3 31.31 -18.32 24.76
N LYS A 4 31.19 -19.17 23.73
CA LYS A 4 31.70 -18.94 22.37
C LYS A 4 30.87 -17.87 21.65
N GLN A 5 31.55 -16.89 21.04
CA GLN A 5 30.99 -15.91 20.12
C GLN A 5 30.64 -16.59 18.78
N ASN A 6 29.39 -16.43 18.33
CA ASN A 6 28.98 -16.74 16.96
C ASN A 6 29.50 -15.66 16.00
N SER A 7 30.31 -16.07 15.04
CA SER A 7 30.79 -15.24 13.92
C SER A 7 29.63 -14.91 12.97
N GLN A 8 29.33 -13.62 12.79
CA GLN A 8 28.49 -13.12 11.71
C GLN A 8 29.13 -13.44 10.35
N THR A 9 28.33 -13.97 9.43
CA THR A 9 28.70 -14.29 8.05
C THR A 9 28.93 -13.01 7.24
N ILE A 10 30.11 -12.90 6.64
CA ILE A 10 30.55 -11.75 5.85
C ILE A 10 29.85 -11.78 4.48
N LEU A 11 29.05 -10.75 4.18
CA LEU A 11 28.25 -10.52 2.96
C LEU A 11 29.04 -10.34 1.64
N SER A 12 30.38 -10.46 1.66
CA SER A 12 31.20 -10.17 0.48
C SER A 12 31.39 -11.34 -0.50
N SER A 13 30.89 -12.54 -0.20
CA SER A 13 31.02 -13.71 -1.09
C SER A 13 29.95 -13.81 -2.18
N PHE A 14 28.92 -12.96 -2.16
CA PHE A 14 27.78 -13.05 -3.07
C PHE A 14 27.82 -12.12 -4.28
N PHE A 15 28.85 -11.29 -4.40
CA PHE A 15 29.00 -10.32 -5.49
C PHE A 15 30.27 -10.56 -6.29
N SER A 16 30.31 -11.69 -7.00
CA SER A 16 31.19 -11.87 -8.15
C SER A 16 30.34 -11.89 -9.42
N PRO A 17 30.62 -11.07 -10.45
CA PRO A 17 29.99 -11.24 -11.75
C PRO A 17 30.41 -12.61 -12.31
N SER A 18 29.44 -13.39 -12.77
CA SER A 18 29.65 -14.68 -13.41
C SER A 18 30.58 -14.51 -14.63
N PRO A 19 31.75 -15.16 -14.68
CA PRO A 19 32.61 -15.08 -15.85
C PRO A 19 32.01 -15.94 -16.97
N THR A 20 31.98 -15.36 -18.16
CA THR A 20 31.67 -16.01 -19.44
C THR A 20 32.45 -17.33 -19.57
N LYS A 21 31.74 -18.43 -19.83
CA LYS A 21 32.30 -19.77 -20.02
C LYS A 21 33.29 -19.79 -21.20
N SER A 22 34.59 -19.72 -20.90
CA SER A 22 35.66 -20.17 -21.80
C SER A 22 36.13 -21.56 -21.37
N SER A 23 36.01 -22.53 -22.26
CA SER A 23 36.49 -23.90 -22.10
C SER A 23 38.02 -23.94 -21.96
N LYS A 24 38.53 -24.34 -20.79
CA LYS A 24 39.90 -24.88 -20.66
C LYS A 24 39.94 -26.08 -19.72
N LYS A 25 40.52 -27.15 -20.28
CA LYS A 25 40.87 -28.44 -19.70
C LYS A 25 41.59 -28.28 -18.36
N ARG A 26 41.24 -29.13 -17.39
CA ARG A 26 42.09 -29.42 -16.23
C ARG A 26 42.55 -30.87 -16.30
N GLU A 27 43.85 -31.03 -16.25
CA GLU A 27 44.63 -32.26 -16.22
C GLU A 27 44.36 -33.04 -14.91
N ARG A 28 44.38 -34.37 -15.02
CA ARG A 28 44.43 -35.31 -13.89
C ARG A 28 45.90 -35.58 -13.52
N PRO A 29 46.23 -35.87 -12.25
CA PRO A 29 47.43 -36.62 -11.94
C PRO A 29 47.15 -38.14 -11.86
N ALA A 30 48.06 -38.88 -12.49
CA ALA A 30 48.52 -40.27 -12.32
C ALA A 30 47.59 -41.40 -11.79
N SER A 31 47.60 -42.48 -12.58
CA SER A 31 47.12 -43.87 -12.42
C SER A 31 47.87 -44.67 -11.32
N PRO A 32 47.66 -46.01 -11.12
CA PRO A 32 46.83 -46.98 -11.86
C PRO A 32 46.01 -47.96 -10.98
N ILE A 33 45.02 -48.65 -11.59
CA ILE A 33 44.79 -50.10 -11.51
C ILE A 33 43.75 -50.44 -12.60
N ASP A 34 44.17 -51.38 -13.46
CA ASP A 34 43.43 -52.03 -14.53
C ASP A 34 42.64 -53.23 -13.98
N LEU A 35 41.53 -53.60 -14.61
CA LEU A 35 41.13 -54.99 -14.95
C LEU A 35 39.65 -55.07 -15.41
N THR A 36 39.49 -55.61 -16.63
CA THR A 36 38.29 -56.23 -17.26
C THR A 36 37.20 -55.27 -17.78
N SER A 37 36.98 -55.05 -19.09
CA SER A 37 36.74 -55.89 -20.29
C SER A 37 35.26 -56.17 -20.57
N ASP A 38 34.93 -56.07 -21.86
CA ASP A 38 33.74 -56.53 -22.60
C ASP A 38 32.64 -55.46 -22.84
N ALA A 39 32.57 -54.88 -24.07
CA ALA A 39 31.83 -55.34 -25.27
C ALA A 39 30.31 -55.07 -25.13
N ASP A 40 29.60 -54.36 -26.01
CA ASP A 40 29.51 -54.51 -27.47
C ASP A 40 29.06 -53.23 -28.19
N ASP A 41 29.50 -53.13 -29.45
CA ASP A 41 29.02 -52.25 -30.52
C ASP A 41 27.61 -52.63 -31.02
N ASN A 42 26.85 -51.65 -31.52
CA ASN A 42 26.17 -51.79 -32.82
C ASN A 42 25.73 -50.44 -33.39
N ASP A 43 26.38 -50.08 -34.49
CA ASP A 43 26.14 -48.95 -35.39
C ASP A 43 25.14 -49.30 -36.52
N LEU A 44 24.54 -48.24 -37.10
CA LEU A 44 24.25 -47.97 -38.54
C LEU A 44 22.93 -47.16 -38.69
N GLN A 45 22.99 -45.85 -38.98
CA GLN A 45 23.07 -45.16 -40.30
C GLN A 45 21.77 -45.23 -41.12
N VAL A 46 21.26 -44.25 -41.88
CA VAL A 46 21.65 -42.91 -42.37
C VAL A 46 20.39 -42.33 -43.07
N LEU A 47 20.20 -41.00 -43.08
CA LEU A 47 19.96 -40.20 -44.29
C LEU A 47 19.92 -38.69 -43.98
N ALA A 48 20.73 -37.97 -44.76
CA ALA A 48 21.09 -36.58 -44.65
C ALA A 48 20.29 -35.69 -45.62
N THR A 49 20.21 -34.40 -45.32
CA THR A 49 20.18 -33.31 -46.30
C THR A 49 20.94 -32.11 -45.73
N GLU A 50 22.01 -31.71 -46.42
CA GLU A 50 22.87 -30.55 -46.16
C GLU A 50 22.30 -29.27 -46.80
N GLU A 51 22.62 -28.08 -46.26
CA GLU A 51 23.16 -26.92 -47.02
C GLU A 51 23.70 -25.80 -46.05
N PRO A 52 24.59 -24.88 -46.49
CA PRO A 52 25.71 -24.30 -45.71
C PRO A 52 25.54 -22.82 -45.26
N PRO A 53 26.52 -22.20 -44.54
CA PRO A 53 26.33 -20.93 -43.84
C PRO A 53 26.75 -19.68 -44.64
N ILE A 54 26.02 -18.57 -44.46
CA ILE A 54 26.29 -17.27 -45.11
C ILE A 54 26.94 -16.27 -44.14
N LYS A 55 27.97 -15.58 -44.67
CA LYS A 55 28.91 -14.66 -44.01
C LYS A 55 28.35 -13.25 -43.77
N LYS A 56 28.95 -12.60 -42.76
CA LYS A 56 28.81 -11.20 -42.33
C LYS A 56 29.09 -10.19 -43.46
N ILE A 57 28.27 -9.14 -43.55
CA ILE A 57 28.51 -7.94 -44.37
C ILE A 57 28.62 -6.70 -43.46
N LYS A 58 29.67 -5.91 -43.70
CA LYS A 58 29.99 -4.61 -43.11
C LYS A 58 30.04 -3.62 -44.29
N VAL A 59 29.27 -2.54 -44.28
CA VAL A 59 29.30 -1.54 -45.35
C VAL A 59 29.81 -0.20 -44.83
N VAL A 60 30.90 0.22 -45.46
CA VAL A 60 31.55 1.54 -45.46
C VAL A 60 31.00 2.32 -46.67
N ARG A 61 30.90 3.65 -46.59
CA ARG A 61 30.72 4.52 -47.76
C ARG A 61 31.69 5.69 -47.72
N SER A 62 32.39 5.92 -48.83
CA SER A 62 33.17 7.12 -49.12
C SER A 62 33.04 7.52 -50.59
N SER A 63 33.13 8.83 -50.84
CA SER A 63 33.52 9.56 -52.07
C SER A 63 32.57 9.55 -53.28
N GLN A 64 32.47 10.56 -54.16
CA GLN A 64 32.86 11.98 -54.26
C GLN A 64 32.21 12.49 -55.57
N SER A 65 31.82 13.76 -55.68
CA SER A 65 32.04 14.57 -56.91
C SER A 65 31.65 16.04 -56.69
N GLN A 66 32.55 16.92 -57.11
CA GLN A 66 32.40 18.36 -57.35
C GLN A 66 32.35 18.59 -58.88
N PRO A 67 31.78 19.70 -59.41
CA PRO A 67 32.46 21.02 -59.46
C PRO A 67 31.54 22.25 -59.25
N GLY A 68 32.13 23.40 -58.86
CA GLY A 68 31.48 24.73 -58.82
C GLY A 68 31.25 25.35 -60.22
N PRO A 69 30.83 26.64 -60.40
CA PRO A 69 31.10 27.77 -59.50
C PRO A 69 30.00 28.88 -59.35
N SER A 70 30.24 29.78 -58.39
CA SER A 70 30.01 31.25 -58.41
C SER A 70 28.63 31.89 -58.10
N THR A 71 28.73 32.92 -57.23
CA THR A 71 28.08 34.26 -57.24
C THR A 71 26.82 34.56 -56.38
N ARG A 72 27.02 35.57 -55.51
CA ARG A 72 26.18 36.76 -55.21
C ARG A 72 24.98 36.70 -54.24
N GLN A 73 25.15 37.50 -53.18
CA GLN A 73 24.25 38.52 -52.60
C GLN A 73 22.77 38.20 -52.31
N LYS A 74 22.41 38.30 -51.01
CA LYS A 74 21.03 38.44 -50.53
C LYS A 74 20.70 39.90 -50.20
N THR A 75 19.58 40.42 -50.72
CA THR A 75 18.82 41.54 -50.13
C THR A 75 17.32 41.39 -50.38
N LYS A 76 16.52 41.84 -49.38
CA LYS A 76 15.12 42.34 -49.37
C LYS A 76 13.96 41.34 -49.60
N LYS A 77 12.73 41.53 -49.10
CA LYS A 77 12.09 42.22 -47.94
C LYS A 77 10.55 42.02 -48.08
N SER A 78 9.82 42.25 -46.98
CA SER A 78 8.39 42.68 -46.84
C SER A 78 7.29 41.62 -47.05
N GLY A 79 6.14 41.65 -46.37
CA GLY A 79 5.47 42.56 -45.41
C GLY A 79 4.17 41.83 -44.95
N ASN A 80 3.23 42.29 -44.14
CA ASN A 80 2.89 43.53 -43.43
C ASN A 80 1.68 43.19 -42.51
N ALA A 81 1.51 43.87 -41.38
CA ALA A 81 0.17 44.17 -40.82
C ALA A 81 0.23 45.34 -39.80
N THR A 82 -0.64 46.33 -40.01
CA THR A 82 -1.14 47.42 -39.12
C THR A 82 -2.62 47.66 -39.53
N PRO A 83 -3.50 48.48 -38.87
CA PRO A 83 -3.25 49.54 -37.86
C PRO A 83 -4.34 49.75 -36.76
N TYR A 84 -4.19 50.85 -36.01
CA TYR A 84 -5.12 51.68 -35.18
C TYR A 84 -4.60 51.80 -33.71
N THR A 85 -4.45 52.96 -33.05
CA THR A 85 -4.41 54.41 -33.38
C THR A 85 -3.88 55.11 -32.11
N GLN A 86 -3.10 56.18 -32.25
CA GLN A 86 -2.55 56.99 -31.16
C GLN A 86 -3.58 57.94 -30.53
N SER A 87 -3.44 58.20 -29.21
CA SER A 87 -3.72 59.53 -28.65
C SER A 87 -2.45 60.11 -28.03
N THR A 88 -2.03 61.24 -28.57
CA THR A 88 -0.91 62.09 -28.12
C THR A 88 -1.16 62.70 -26.74
N LEU A 89 -0.16 62.62 -25.85
CA LEU A 89 0.05 63.59 -24.78
C LEU A 89 1.47 64.17 -24.87
N VAL A 90 1.48 65.48 -24.66
CA VAL A 90 2.55 66.44 -24.90
C VAL A 90 3.70 66.28 -23.91
N SER A 91 4.92 66.48 -24.40
CA SER A 91 6.18 66.51 -23.68
C SER A 91 6.32 67.71 -22.73
N GLN A 92 6.87 67.48 -21.53
CA GLN A 92 7.76 68.45 -20.85
C GLN A 92 8.94 67.70 -20.19
N PRO A 93 10.15 68.30 -20.17
CA PRO A 93 11.35 67.64 -19.63
C PRO A 93 11.49 67.91 -18.13
N ALA A 94 11.74 66.88 -17.32
CA ALA A 94 12.09 67.05 -15.91
C ALA A 94 13.18 66.06 -15.47
N SER A 95 14.30 66.66 -15.05
CA SER A 95 15.46 66.19 -14.28
C SER A 95 15.59 64.69 -13.94
N SER A 96 16.68 64.10 -14.45
CA SER A 96 17.17 62.73 -14.22
C SER A 96 17.69 62.43 -12.80
N HIS A 97 17.45 63.29 -11.80
CA HIS A 97 17.98 63.10 -10.43
C HIS A 97 16.91 62.85 -9.35
N THR A 98 15.62 62.93 -9.67
CA THR A 98 14.54 62.62 -8.71
C THR A 98 13.97 61.21 -8.83
N GLN A 99 14.12 60.56 -10.00
CA GLN A 99 13.61 59.19 -10.20
C GLN A 99 14.47 58.11 -9.50
N GLU A 100 15.78 58.28 -9.37
CA GLU A 100 16.63 57.33 -8.63
C GLU A 100 16.35 57.33 -7.12
N ALA A 101 16.01 58.49 -6.56
CA ALA A 101 15.68 58.63 -5.13
C ALA A 101 14.30 58.02 -4.78
N GLU A 102 13.30 58.15 -5.67
CA GLU A 102 12.01 57.47 -5.51
C GLU A 102 12.12 55.95 -5.73
N LYS A 103 12.98 55.50 -6.65
CA LYS A 103 13.26 54.09 -6.91
C LYS A 103 13.98 53.42 -5.73
N ALA A 104 14.93 54.13 -5.11
CA ALA A 104 15.59 53.70 -3.88
C ALA A 104 14.62 53.63 -2.68
N LYS A 105 13.71 54.61 -2.54
CA LYS A 105 12.64 54.59 -1.52
C LYS A 105 11.65 53.44 -1.71
N ARG A 106 11.26 53.11 -2.96
CA ARG A 106 10.42 51.94 -3.26
C ARG A 106 11.15 50.62 -2.98
N HIS A 107 12.45 50.55 -3.29
CA HIS A 107 13.29 49.39 -2.98
C HIS A 107 13.47 49.18 -1.47
N GLU A 108 13.59 50.26 -0.69
CA GLU A 108 13.68 50.21 0.77
C GLU A 108 12.32 49.89 1.43
N ALA A 109 11.21 50.41 0.87
CA ALA A 109 9.86 50.03 1.26
C ALA A 109 9.55 48.56 0.94
N PHE A 110 10.04 48.05 -0.19
CA PHE A 110 9.96 46.63 -0.58
C PHE A 110 10.80 45.75 0.36
N LYS A 111 12.01 46.19 0.74
CA LYS A 111 12.86 45.50 1.72
C LYS A 111 12.21 45.44 3.10
N LYS A 112 11.51 46.50 3.52
CA LYS A 112 10.69 46.51 4.73
C LYS A 112 9.47 45.60 4.64
N LYS A 113 8.82 45.51 3.48
CA LYS A 113 7.63 44.65 3.27
C LYS A 113 8.00 43.16 3.23
N LEU A 114 9.16 42.82 2.67
CA LEU A 114 9.71 41.46 2.62
C LEU A 114 10.22 40.97 3.99
N LEU A 115 10.70 41.88 4.85
CA LEU A 115 11.26 41.57 6.17
C LEU A 115 10.25 41.74 7.32
N ALA A 116 9.06 42.29 7.07
CA ALA A 116 8.05 42.51 8.11
C ALA A 116 6.97 41.43 8.19
N ASP A 117 6.86 40.54 7.19
CA ASP A 117 5.89 39.43 7.18
C ASP A 117 6.55 38.09 7.51
N ASP A 118 6.94 37.93 8.78
CA ASP A 118 7.22 36.63 9.41
C ASP A 118 5.95 35.76 9.59
N SER A 119 4.80 36.25 9.12
CA SER A 119 3.48 35.61 9.22
C SER A 119 3.24 34.56 8.12
N LEU A 120 3.97 34.61 7.01
CA LEU A 120 3.78 33.72 5.84
C LEU A 120 4.45 32.35 5.98
N PHE A 121 5.29 32.13 7.00
CA PHE A 121 6.12 30.91 7.14
C PHE A 121 6.05 30.23 8.51
N LYS A 122 5.03 30.51 9.33
CA LYS A 122 4.76 29.68 10.52
C LYS A 122 3.85 28.49 10.16
N PRO A 123 4.12 27.27 10.66
CA PRO A 123 3.14 26.19 10.60
C PRO A 123 1.88 26.61 11.39
N PRO A 124 0.68 26.11 11.02
CA PRO A 124 -0.57 26.57 11.63
C PRO A 124 -0.57 26.23 13.12
N ARG A 125 -0.80 27.25 13.97
CA ARG A 125 -1.27 27.05 15.34
C ARG A 125 -2.80 26.90 15.31
N PRO A 126 -3.41 26.17 16.25
CA PRO A 126 -4.86 26.09 16.38
C PRO A 126 -5.45 27.50 16.53
N SER A 127 -6.53 27.79 15.82
CA SER A 127 -7.24 29.07 15.86
C SER A 127 -7.96 29.26 17.19
N GLU A 128 -7.53 30.24 17.99
CA GLU A 128 -8.35 30.88 19.00
C GLU A 128 -9.08 32.07 18.37
N SER A 129 -10.39 31.94 18.16
CA SER A 129 -11.30 33.08 18.11
C SER A 129 -12.67 32.58 18.57
N ASP A 130 -12.90 32.63 19.88
CA ASP A 130 -14.22 32.73 20.49
C ASP A 130 -14.06 33.46 21.83
N THR A 131 -13.71 34.75 21.75
CA THR A 131 -13.89 35.68 22.86
C THR A 131 -15.37 36.07 22.95
N SER A 132 -16.16 35.16 23.49
CA SER A 132 -17.41 35.48 24.18
C SER A 132 -17.75 34.31 25.10
N HIS A 133 -17.13 34.28 26.29
CA HIS A 133 -17.62 33.70 27.55
C HIS A 133 -16.45 33.66 28.56
N THR A 134 -15.99 34.84 28.98
CA THR A 134 -15.13 35.03 30.16
C THR A 134 -15.91 35.78 31.24
N GLN A 135 -16.93 35.10 31.76
CA GLN A 135 -17.47 35.23 33.11
C GLN A 135 -17.87 33.80 33.47
N LEU A 136 -17.50 33.32 34.67
CA LEU A 136 -17.66 31.94 35.20
C LEU A 136 -16.41 31.01 35.14
N ALA A 137 -15.21 31.55 35.33
CA ALA A 137 -14.04 30.74 35.70
C ALA A 137 -13.12 31.46 36.72
N GLU A 138 -13.72 32.23 37.63
CA GLU A 138 -13.06 32.84 38.80
C GLU A 138 -13.63 32.34 40.14
N GLU A 139 -14.45 31.27 40.18
CA GLU A 139 -15.05 30.79 41.44
C GLU A 139 -14.61 29.38 41.91
N GLU A 140 -13.75 28.66 41.18
CA GLU A 140 -13.31 27.30 41.60
C GLU A 140 -11.87 27.20 42.14
N THR A 141 -11.10 28.29 42.12
CA THR A 141 -9.74 28.31 42.74
C THR A 141 -9.69 28.98 44.11
N GLU A 142 -10.83 29.47 44.61
CA GLU A 142 -10.93 30.17 45.90
C GLU A 142 -11.60 29.32 47.00
N SER A 143 -12.17 28.17 46.65
CA SER A 143 -12.79 27.21 47.58
C SER A 143 -11.84 26.10 48.07
N ILE A 144 -10.64 26.00 47.50
CA ILE A 144 -9.57 25.07 47.94
C ILE A 144 -8.60 25.75 48.94
N ARG A 145 -8.65 27.08 49.08
CA ARG A 145 -7.81 27.85 50.01
C ARG A 145 -8.38 28.04 51.42
N MET A 146 -9.58 27.54 51.72
CA MET A 146 -10.16 27.56 53.08
C MET A 146 -10.66 26.21 53.54
N ARG A 147 -9.79 25.19 53.53
CA ARG A 147 -10.00 23.91 54.24
C ARG A 147 -8.70 23.10 54.28
N ILE A 148 -7.73 23.53 55.09
CA ILE A 148 -6.80 22.69 55.89
C ILE A 148 -6.15 23.67 56.90
N GLU A 149 -6.95 24.09 57.88
CA GLU A 149 -6.49 24.34 59.24
C GLU A 149 -7.51 23.61 60.09
N ASP A 150 -7.12 22.48 60.66
CA ASP A 150 -7.36 22.09 62.06
C ASP A 150 -7.20 20.57 62.21
N LYS A 151 -6.57 20.18 63.33
CA LYS A 151 -6.25 18.82 63.83
C LYS A 151 -5.06 18.11 63.16
N GLY A 152 -3.94 17.82 63.82
CA GLY A 152 -3.57 17.89 65.23
C GLY A 152 -3.07 16.53 65.74
N LYS A 153 -1.75 16.45 66.05
CA LYS A 153 -1.04 15.51 66.97
C LYS A 153 -0.96 14.01 66.59
N SER A 154 0.12 13.25 66.85
CA SER A 154 1.50 13.47 67.35
C SER A 154 2.23 12.10 67.49
N ILE A 155 3.59 12.10 67.46
CA ILE A 155 4.59 11.14 68.04
C ILE A 155 5.00 9.90 67.18
N ASP A 156 6.26 9.58 66.85
CA ASP A 156 7.63 10.04 67.24
C ASP A 156 8.77 9.67 66.23
N GLU A 157 9.85 10.48 66.27
CA GLU A 157 11.33 10.28 66.03
C GLU A 157 11.85 9.63 64.70
N ASP A 158 12.87 10.11 63.96
CA ASP A 158 14.06 10.92 64.29
C ASP A 158 14.83 11.46 63.03
N SER A 159 15.66 12.50 63.23
CA SER A 159 16.71 13.11 62.36
C SER A 159 16.38 14.18 61.27
N ARG A 160 17.07 15.32 61.38
CA ARG A 160 16.93 16.62 60.65
C ARG A 160 18.03 16.83 59.60
N THR A 161 17.74 17.53 58.49
CA THR A 161 18.50 18.72 57.99
C THR A 161 17.78 19.42 56.82
N ASP A 162 17.95 20.74 56.73
CA ASP A 162 17.06 21.77 56.13
C ASP A 162 16.97 21.89 54.58
N PRO A 163 15.88 22.49 54.04
CA PRO A 163 15.58 22.59 52.60
C PRO A 163 15.81 24.00 51.96
N ASP A 164 16.89 24.71 52.31
CA ASP A 164 17.13 26.08 51.79
C ASP A 164 18.01 26.17 50.53
N SER A 165 18.43 25.06 49.90
CA SER A 165 19.27 25.12 48.69
C SER A 165 18.50 25.18 47.37
N ALA A 166 17.19 24.95 47.37
CA ALA A 166 16.41 24.80 46.13
C ALA A 166 15.72 26.11 45.66
N PHE A 167 15.77 27.16 46.49
CA PHE A 167 15.07 28.43 46.21
C PHE A 167 16.02 29.56 45.77
N GLU A 168 17.31 29.52 46.15
CA GLU A 168 18.32 30.48 45.67
C GLU A 168 18.71 30.26 44.19
N GLU A 169 18.59 29.04 43.68
CA GLU A 169 18.92 28.73 42.28
C GLU A 169 17.89 29.31 41.29
N LEU A 170 16.64 29.50 41.74
CA LEU A 170 15.51 29.90 40.90
C LEU A 170 15.37 31.43 40.77
N MET A 171 15.88 32.20 41.73
CA MET A 171 15.81 33.67 41.72
C MET A 171 16.97 34.34 40.98
N SER A 172 18.04 33.60 40.65
CA SER A 172 19.16 34.12 39.85
C SER A 172 18.88 34.19 38.34
N ALA A 173 17.82 33.51 37.87
CA ALA A 173 17.52 33.36 36.45
C ALA A 173 16.61 34.46 35.86
N PHE A 174 16.11 35.41 36.67
CA PHE A 174 15.06 36.36 36.25
C PHE A 174 15.40 37.85 36.36
N SER A 175 16.66 38.23 36.58
CA SER A 175 17.07 39.63 36.58
C SER A 175 18.18 39.92 35.56
N HIS A 176 17.80 40.38 34.36
CA HIS A 176 18.18 41.73 33.88
C HIS A 176 17.87 41.95 32.38
N SER A 177 16.89 42.83 32.12
CA SER A 177 16.79 43.61 30.87
C SER A 177 16.34 45.06 31.18
N GLY A 178 17.07 46.06 30.63
CA GLY A 178 16.75 47.51 30.56
C GLY A 178 17.23 48.34 31.77
N SER A 179 17.85 49.53 31.69
CA SER A 179 17.92 50.57 30.65
C SER A 179 19.09 51.55 30.91
N ALA A 180 19.34 52.49 29.98
CA ALA A 180 20.55 53.29 29.77
C ALA A 180 20.75 54.55 30.67
N VAL A 181 22.01 54.91 30.98
CA VAL A 181 22.59 56.29 31.05
C VAL A 181 24.11 56.23 30.82
N GLY A 182 24.68 57.13 30.00
CA GLY A 182 25.99 56.98 29.36
C GLY A 182 27.23 57.52 30.07
N LYS A 183 28.40 57.12 29.54
CA LYS A 183 29.66 57.89 29.51
C LYS A 183 30.64 57.29 28.47
N ARG A 184 31.42 58.19 27.85
CA ARG A 184 32.24 58.00 26.64
C ARG A 184 33.56 57.23 26.87
N ARG A 185 33.95 56.46 25.83
CA ARG A 185 35.31 55.96 25.41
C ARG A 185 36.02 55.01 26.41
N ALA A 186 36.50 53.83 26.03
CA ALA A 186 37.52 53.58 25.00
C ALA A 186 37.53 52.11 24.48
N LYS A 187 38.15 51.92 23.30
CA LYS A 187 38.37 50.66 22.56
C LYS A 187 38.95 49.52 23.41
N GLN A 188 38.39 48.31 23.30
CA GLN A 188 39.17 47.06 23.37
C GLN A 188 38.58 45.95 22.48
N LYS A 189 39.50 45.19 21.87
CA LYS A 189 39.32 44.19 20.81
C LYS A 189 38.54 42.96 21.27
N GLY A 190 37.81 42.35 20.34
CA GLY A 190 36.99 41.17 20.57
C GLY A 190 37.75 39.91 21.01
N SER A 191 37.03 39.04 21.72
CA SER A 191 37.43 37.65 21.99
C SER A 191 36.46 36.71 21.27
N ALA A 192 37.04 35.77 20.52
CA ALA A 192 36.35 34.70 19.84
C ALA A 192 35.72 33.73 20.85
N GLY A 193 34.46 33.36 20.63
CA GLY A 193 33.80 32.29 21.38
C GLY A 193 34.52 30.95 21.20
N LYS A 194 34.79 30.27 22.32
CA LYS A 194 35.33 28.90 22.37
C LYS A 194 34.45 27.95 21.53
N LYS A 195 35.01 27.36 20.48
CA LYS A 195 34.40 26.21 19.79
C LYS A 195 34.56 24.96 20.66
N LEU A 196 33.48 24.18 20.82
CA LEU A 196 33.55 22.82 21.34
C LEU A 196 34.55 21.98 20.52
N PRO A 197 35.22 20.98 21.13
CA PRO A 197 36.15 20.11 20.41
C PRO A 197 35.43 19.43 19.24
N PRO A 198 36.04 19.39 18.04
CA PRO A 198 35.42 18.78 16.87
C PRO A 198 35.24 17.28 17.11
N LYS A 199 34.03 16.76 16.88
CA LYS A 199 33.78 15.30 16.89
C LYS A 199 34.58 14.68 15.75
N ILE A 200 35.45 13.74 16.09
CA ILE A 200 36.34 13.04 15.13
C ILE A 200 35.57 11.86 14.53
N GLY A 201 35.62 11.73 13.21
CA GLY A 201 35.01 10.67 12.42
C GLY A 201 35.90 9.42 12.31
N PRO A 202 35.37 8.34 11.69
CA PRO A 202 36.06 7.05 11.58
C PRO A 202 37.33 7.09 10.70
N SER A 203 37.54 8.14 9.91
CA SER A 203 38.76 8.40 9.14
C SER A 203 39.88 9.06 9.96
N GLY A 204 39.61 9.47 11.21
CA GLY A 204 40.53 10.25 12.04
C GLY A 204 40.45 11.76 11.82
N GLU A 205 39.61 12.25 10.90
CA GLU A 205 39.36 13.67 10.64
C GLU A 205 38.08 14.17 11.33
N ALA A 206 37.94 15.49 11.52
CA ALA A 206 36.72 16.08 12.07
C ALA A 206 35.54 15.91 11.09
N TYR A 207 34.36 15.53 11.60
CA TYR A 207 33.17 15.42 10.76
C TYR A 207 32.87 16.71 10.01
N THR A 208 32.54 16.58 8.73
CA THR A 208 32.05 17.73 7.95
C THR A 208 30.66 18.17 8.44
N PRO A 209 30.26 19.43 8.21
CA PRO A 209 28.92 19.90 8.58
C PRO A 209 27.78 19.07 7.97
N LEU A 210 27.99 18.52 6.76
CA LEU A 210 27.05 17.59 6.14
C LEU A 210 27.01 16.25 6.89
N GLU A 211 28.17 15.68 7.22
CA GLU A 211 28.24 14.42 7.96
C GLU A 211 27.65 14.52 9.37
N LEU A 212 27.82 15.66 10.04
CA LEU A 212 27.14 15.92 11.31
C LEU A 212 25.61 15.88 11.14
N GLN A 213 25.09 16.56 10.11
CA GLN A 213 23.65 16.55 9.81
C GLN A 213 23.12 15.16 9.45
N VAL A 214 23.86 14.41 8.63
CA VAL A 214 23.57 13.02 8.28
C VAL A 214 23.53 12.17 9.55
N ARG A 215 24.51 12.34 10.44
CA ARG A 215 24.60 11.61 11.71
C ARG A 215 23.41 11.90 12.62
N TYR A 216 23.01 13.17 12.77
CA TYR A 216 21.81 13.52 13.55
C TYR A 216 20.56 12.85 12.97
N ASN A 217 20.39 12.87 11.64
CA ASN A 217 19.26 12.19 10.99
C ASN A 217 19.30 10.66 11.19
N LEU A 218 20.49 10.03 11.18
CA LEU A 218 20.65 8.60 11.45
C LEU A 218 20.37 8.26 12.92
N GLU A 219 20.81 9.10 13.87
CA GLU A 219 20.57 8.93 15.30
C GLU A 219 19.07 9.03 15.63
N ASP A 220 18.33 9.93 14.97
CA ASP A 220 16.89 10.11 15.14
C ASP A 220 16.04 9.01 14.46
N ASN A 221 16.59 8.31 13.46
CA ASN A 221 15.86 7.34 12.62
C ASN A 221 16.50 5.95 12.61
N GLN A 222 16.83 5.44 13.79
CA GLN A 222 17.45 4.11 13.93
C GLN A 222 16.59 3.00 13.29
N GLY A 223 17.23 2.08 12.58
CA GLY A 223 16.56 0.99 11.87
C GLY A 223 15.92 1.38 10.53
N THR A 224 16.16 2.60 10.05
CA THR A 224 15.73 3.10 8.74
C THR A 224 16.94 3.38 7.84
N LEU A 225 16.90 2.89 6.61
CA LEU A 225 17.89 3.19 5.58
C LEU A 225 17.62 4.58 5.00
N LEU A 226 18.56 5.52 5.13
CA LEU A 226 18.32 6.91 4.73
C LEU A 226 18.90 7.25 3.35
N MET A 227 18.02 7.66 2.45
CA MET A 227 18.37 8.28 1.17
C MET A 227 18.48 9.79 1.35
N ILE A 228 19.70 10.31 1.32
CA ILE A 228 19.96 11.72 1.64
C ILE A 228 20.24 12.51 0.37
N GLU A 229 19.45 13.55 0.13
CA GLU A 229 19.59 14.44 -1.03
C GLU A 229 20.88 15.28 -0.93
N VAL A 230 21.78 15.08 -1.89
CA VAL A 230 23.04 15.83 -2.01
C VAL A 230 23.15 16.39 -3.43
N GLY A 231 22.56 17.57 -3.63
CA GLY A 231 22.47 18.20 -4.94
C GLY A 231 21.47 17.44 -5.81
N TYR A 232 21.89 16.96 -6.98
CA TYR A 232 21.02 16.28 -7.95
C TYR A 232 20.94 14.75 -7.78
N LYS A 233 21.50 14.22 -6.68
CA LYS A 233 21.61 12.78 -6.41
C LYS A 233 21.25 12.48 -4.97
N TYR A 234 20.62 11.33 -4.75
CA TYR A 234 20.54 10.72 -3.43
C TYR A 234 21.82 9.95 -3.13
N LYS A 235 22.32 10.08 -1.90
CA LYS A 235 23.48 9.34 -1.39
C LYS A 235 23.10 8.61 -0.12
N PHE A 236 23.69 7.43 0.04
CA PHE A 236 23.70 6.67 1.28
C PHE A 236 25.03 6.89 2.02
N PHE A 237 25.04 6.75 3.34
CA PHE A 237 26.20 7.01 4.20
C PHE A 237 26.39 5.90 5.24
N GLY A 238 27.64 5.61 5.63
CA GLY A 238 27.93 4.59 6.65
C GLY A 238 27.57 3.18 6.19
N ASP A 239 26.86 2.41 7.03
CA ASP A 239 26.40 1.06 6.68
C ASP A 239 25.37 1.07 5.54
N ASP A 240 24.64 2.18 5.36
CA ASP A 240 23.67 2.36 4.27
C ASP A 240 24.37 2.43 2.90
N ALA A 241 25.66 2.81 2.84
CA ALA A 241 26.41 3.05 1.61
C ALA A 241 26.84 1.79 0.85
N LYS A 242 26.59 0.59 1.38
CA LYS A 242 26.96 -0.68 0.74
C LYS A 242 26.06 -1.01 -0.48
N ASP A 243 24.92 -0.33 -0.64
CA ASP A 243 23.92 -0.56 -1.69
C ASP A 243 23.80 0.64 -2.66
N THR A 244 24.71 0.78 -3.62
CA THR A 244 24.92 2.06 -4.35
C THR A 244 24.18 2.25 -5.68
N HIS A 245 23.36 1.28 -6.14
CA HIS A 245 22.59 1.41 -7.38
C HIS A 245 21.24 0.68 -7.31
N ILE A 246 20.31 1.15 -6.49
CA ILE A 246 19.06 0.42 -6.24
C ILE A 246 17.85 1.38 -6.28
N HIS A 247 16.86 1.05 -7.11
CA HIS A 247 15.52 1.67 -7.09
C HIS A 247 14.86 1.40 -5.74
N ILE A 248 14.17 2.39 -5.15
CA ILE A 248 13.46 2.28 -3.84
C ILE A 248 12.70 0.95 -3.75
N TYR A 249 11.98 0.57 -4.81
CA TYR A 249 11.23 -0.68 -4.91
C TYR A 249 12.03 -1.94 -4.52
N ARG A 250 13.28 -2.08 -5.00
CA ARG A 250 14.11 -3.25 -4.68
C ARG A 250 14.57 -3.28 -3.22
N LEU A 251 14.73 -2.11 -2.58
CA LEU A 251 15.04 -2.04 -1.15
C LEU A 251 13.80 -2.44 -0.32
N LEU A 252 12.63 -1.97 -0.74
CA LEU A 252 11.36 -2.32 -0.09
C LEU A 252 11.04 -3.81 -0.24
N ALA A 253 11.23 -4.40 -1.43
CA ALA A 253 11.03 -5.83 -1.68
C ALA A 253 11.92 -6.72 -0.79
N ARG A 254 13.12 -6.24 -0.44
CA ARG A 254 14.04 -6.90 0.51
C ARG A 254 13.69 -6.69 1.98
N GLY A 255 12.62 -5.95 2.29
CA GLY A 255 12.14 -5.70 3.65
C GLY A 255 12.76 -4.49 4.37
N TYR A 256 13.54 -3.66 3.66
CA TYR A 256 14.11 -2.44 4.26
C TYR A 256 13.03 -1.36 4.44
N LYS A 257 13.15 -0.63 5.54
CA LYS A 257 12.44 0.63 5.77
C LYS A 257 13.32 1.76 5.23
N VAL A 258 12.80 2.54 4.29
CA VAL A 258 13.57 3.55 3.56
C VAL A 258 13.02 4.94 3.89
N GLY A 259 13.89 5.83 4.35
CA GLY A 259 13.57 7.22 4.61
C GLY A 259 14.17 8.13 3.54
N VAL A 260 13.37 9.03 2.97
CA VAL A 260 13.83 10.04 2.01
C VAL A 260 14.03 11.37 2.72
N VAL A 261 15.29 11.79 2.78
CA VAL A 261 15.73 13.03 3.43
C VAL A 261 16.02 14.06 2.35
N ASN A 262 15.11 15.02 2.21
CA ASN A 262 15.22 16.09 1.21
C ASN A 262 15.74 17.39 1.82
N GLN A 263 16.27 18.25 0.96
CA GLN A 263 16.61 19.63 1.32
C GLN A 263 15.31 20.42 1.52
N VAL A 264 15.14 20.99 2.72
CA VAL A 264 13.97 21.82 3.04
C VAL A 264 14.13 23.27 2.59
N GLU A 265 15.35 23.67 2.21
CA GLU A 265 15.69 25.01 1.74
C GLU A 265 16.23 24.95 0.30
N THR A 266 15.88 25.94 -0.53
CA THR A 266 16.46 26.07 -1.88
C THR A 266 17.66 27.01 -1.91
N ALA A 267 18.51 26.89 -2.93
CA ALA A 267 19.69 27.75 -3.10
C ALA A 267 19.34 29.25 -3.19
N ALA A 268 18.16 29.56 -3.74
CA ALA A 268 17.65 30.93 -3.82
C ALA A 268 17.27 31.46 -2.44
N LEU A 269 16.43 30.74 -1.70
CA LEU A 269 15.98 31.13 -0.36
C LEU A 269 17.13 31.19 0.65
N LYS A 270 18.04 30.21 0.58
CA LYS A 270 19.19 30.13 1.49
C LYS A 270 20.14 31.30 1.35
N LYS A 271 20.35 31.82 0.13
CA LYS A 271 21.21 32.99 -0.08
C LYS A 271 20.64 34.28 0.53
N VAL A 272 19.32 34.32 0.74
CA VAL A 272 18.60 35.46 1.33
C VAL A 272 18.41 35.29 2.84
N SER A 273 18.50 34.06 3.37
CA SER A 273 18.34 33.80 4.81
C SER A 273 19.58 34.14 5.63
N ASP A 274 19.38 34.32 6.93
CA ASP A 274 20.45 34.53 7.90
C ASP A 274 21.44 33.34 7.96
N ASN A 275 21.01 32.17 7.48
CA ASN A 275 21.79 30.92 7.46
C ASN A 275 22.49 30.65 6.11
N ARG A 276 22.76 31.69 5.31
CA ARG A 276 23.36 31.60 3.97
C ARG A 276 24.70 30.87 3.87
N ASN A 277 25.49 30.89 4.94
CA ASN A 277 26.83 30.31 4.97
C ASN A 277 26.88 28.89 5.55
N ALA A 278 25.75 28.36 6.03
CA ALA A 278 25.66 27.00 6.54
C ALA A 278 25.28 26.00 5.43
N PRO A 279 25.41 24.68 5.66
CA PRO A 279 24.86 23.67 4.75
C PRO A 279 23.34 23.77 4.63
N PHE A 280 22.78 23.34 3.49
CA PHE A 280 21.32 23.22 3.31
C PHE A 280 20.71 22.39 4.43
N ASP A 281 19.63 22.90 5.03
CA ASP A 281 18.91 22.11 6.02
C ASP A 281 18.21 20.91 5.35
N ARG A 282 18.17 19.78 6.04
CA ARG A 282 17.71 18.49 5.54
C ARG A 282 16.91 17.78 6.60
N LYS A 283 15.73 17.32 6.22
CA LYS A 283 14.81 16.61 7.12
C LYS A 283 14.22 15.41 6.42
N LEU A 284 13.88 14.40 7.20
CA LEU A 284 13.06 13.29 6.72
C LEU A 284 11.73 13.85 6.22
N THR A 285 11.42 13.58 4.94
CA THR A 285 10.18 14.05 4.30
C THR A 285 9.20 12.92 4.05
N CYS A 286 9.71 11.73 3.71
CA CYS A 286 8.91 10.57 3.44
C CYS A 286 9.56 9.34 4.06
N LEU A 287 8.74 8.41 4.49
CA LEU A 287 9.14 7.12 5.03
C LEU A 287 8.38 6.06 4.22
N TYR A 288 9.06 4.98 3.86
CA TYR A 288 8.50 3.92 3.04
C TYR A 288 8.89 2.55 3.58
N THR A 289 7.92 1.65 3.57
CA THR A 289 8.07 0.20 3.73
C THR A 289 7.36 -0.48 2.56
N ALA A 290 7.50 -1.79 2.41
CA ALA A 290 6.80 -2.54 1.38
C ALA A 290 5.27 -2.30 1.42
N ALA A 291 4.66 -2.25 2.61
CA ALA A 291 3.22 -2.08 2.74
C ALA A 291 2.75 -0.61 2.63
N THR A 292 3.61 0.35 2.99
CA THR A 292 3.25 1.78 3.04
C THR A 292 3.61 2.53 1.76
N TYR A 293 4.40 1.91 0.86
CA TYR A 293 4.72 2.48 -0.44
C TYR A 293 3.55 2.33 -1.41
N VAL A 294 2.83 3.42 -1.61
CA VAL A 294 1.78 3.51 -2.63
C VAL A 294 2.45 3.88 -3.94
N ASP A 295 2.72 2.89 -4.78
CA ASP A 295 3.42 3.08 -6.06
C ASP A 295 2.62 3.99 -7.03
N ASP A 296 3.30 4.56 -8.02
CA ASP A 296 2.70 5.32 -9.13
C ASP A 296 1.78 4.41 -9.94
N MET A 297 0.61 4.92 -10.33
CA MET A 297 -0.35 4.17 -11.14
C MET A 297 0.24 3.64 -12.45
N MET A 298 1.27 4.31 -12.96
CA MET A 298 1.90 4.07 -14.26
C MET A 298 3.20 3.26 -14.18
N ALA A 299 3.61 2.79 -13.00
CA ALA A 299 4.74 1.88 -12.90
C ALA A 299 4.43 0.58 -13.66
N GLU A 300 5.37 0.09 -14.49
CA GLU A 300 5.26 -1.21 -15.14
C GLU A 300 5.16 -2.27 -14.05
N ASP A 301 3.97 -2.86 -13.87
CA ASP A 301 3.80 -3.92 -12.89
C ASP A 301 4.60 -5.14 -13.36
N ASP A 302 5.62 -5.51 -12.59
CA ASP A 302 6.14 -6.87 -12.66
C ASP A 302 4.98 -7.82 -12.35
N SER A 303 4.53 -8.53 -13.39
CA SER A 303 3.29 -9.30 -13.50
C SER A 303 3.05 -10.40 -12.46
N GLU A 304 3.93 -10.56 -11.46
CA GLU A 304 3.84 -11.59 -10.42
C GLU A 304 3.13 -11.13 -9.14
N PHE A 305 2.93 -9.81 -8.93
CA PHE A 305 2.35 -9.26 -7.69
C PHE A 305 1.03 -8.52 -7.92
N TYR A 306 -0.02 -9.23 -8.35
CA TYR A 306 -1.38 -8.68 -8.46
C TYR A 306 -2.00 -8.24 -7.11
N SER A 307 -1.36 -8.57 -5.98
CA SER A 307 -1.91 -8.28 -4.65
C SER A 307 -1.19 -7.08 -4.03
N PRO A 308 -1.91 -5.99 -3.68
CA PRO A 308 -1.35 -4.89 -2.92
C PRO A 308 -0.76 -5.41 -1.60
N PRO A 309 0.37 -4.85 -1.15
CA PRO A 309 1.10 -5.34 0.00
C PRO A 309 0.30 -5.07 1.30
N PRO A 310 -0.24 -6.11 1.96
CA PRO A 310 -1.07 -5.91 3.14
C PRO A 310 -0.19 -5.66 4.37
N PHE A 311 -0.68 -4.79 5.23
CA PHE A 311 -0.14 -4.51 6.55
C PHE A 311 -1.08 -5.12 7.58
N MET A 312 -0.57 -5.88 8.55
CA MET A 312 -1.36 -6.50 9.60
C MET A 312 -0.82 -6.11 10.97
N CYS A 313 -1.70 -5.62 11.84
CA CYS A 313 -1.44 -5.46 13.27
C CYS A 313 -2.11 -6.59 14.04
N LEU A 314 -1.39 -7.17 15.00
CA LEU A 314 -1.88 -8.25 15.86
C LEU A 314 -1.72 -7.85 17.32
N ILE A 315 -2.81 -7.96 18.08
CA ILE A 315 -2.82 -7.81 19.55
C ILE A 315 -3.29 -9.14 20.13
N GLU A 316 -2.57 -9.62 21.14
CA GLU A 316 -2.82 -10.90 21.80
C GLU A 316 -3.00 -10.69 23.31
N GLU A 317 -4.01 -11.35 23.88
CA GLU A 317 -4.25 -11.39 25.33
C GLU A 317 -4.40 -12.84 25.80
N PRO A 318 -3.66 -13.28 26.84
CA PRO A 318 -3.79 -14.64 27.36
C PRO A 318 -5.12 -14.85 28.09
N LYS A 319 -5.79 -15.98 27.86
CA LYS A 319 -7.00 -16.34 28.61
C LYS A 319 -6.66 -16.68 30.05
N LYS A 320 -7.45 -16.15 30.98
CA LYS A 320 -7.28 -16.40 32.43
C LYS A 320 -7.61 -17.84 32.85
N ASN A 321 -8.52 -18.50 32.13
CA ASN A 321 -9.11 -19.78 32.56
C ASN A 321 -8.54 -21.02 31.85
N SER A 322 -7.79 -20.84 30.77
CA SER A 322 -7.25 -21.94 29.95
C SER A 322 -5.78 -21.67 29.63
N PRO A 323 -4.83 -22.39 30.26
CA PRO A 323 -3.41 -22.15 30.02
C PRO A 323 -3.01 -22.53 28.59
N GLY A 324 -2.55 -21.55 27.81
CA GLY A 324 -2.10 -21.70 26.42
C GLY A 324 -3.08 -21.14 25.37
N ASP A 325 -4.35 -21.02 25.73
CA ASP A 325 -5.37 -20.37 24.92
C ASP A 325 -5.24 -18.85 25.03
N VAL A 326 -5.51 -18.18 23.92
CA VAL A 326 -5.35 -16.73 23.81
C VAL A 326 -6.49 -16.13 23.01
N ASP A 327 -6.81 -14.88 23.31
CA ASP A 327 -7.67 -14.07 22.47
C ASP A 327 -6.78 -13.21 21.57
N ILE A 328 -7.04 -13.22 20.27
CA ILE A 328 -6.27 -12.50 19.27
C ILE A 328 -7.20 -11.57 18.52
N SER A 329 -6.78 -10.31 18.40
CA SER A 329 -7.41 -9.35 17.52
C SER A 329 -6.45 -8.90 16.45
N ILE A 330 -6.94 -8.83 15.22
CA ILE A 330 -6.15 -8.38 14.08
C ILE A 330 -6.83 -7.24 13.35
N ILE A 331 -6.01 -6.36 12.78
CA ILE A 331 -6.43 -5.40 11.76
C ILE A 331 -5.48 -5.53 10.58
N ILE A 332 -6.05 -5.83 9.43
CA ILE A 332 -5.38 -5.91 8.15
C ILE A 332 -5.82 -4.70 7.34
N ILE A 333 -4.86 -3.93 6.83
CA ILE A 333 -5.11 -2.81 5.93
C ILE A 333 -4.22 -2.97 4.70
N CYS A 334 -4.78 -2.65 3.54
CA CYS A 334 -4.00 -2.47 2.31
C CYS A 334 -3.89 -0.96 2.03
N PRO A 335 -2.83 -0.24 2.46
CA PRO A 335 -2.78 1.21 2.30
C PRO A 335 -2.84 1.69 0.85
N SER A 336 -2.41 0.86 -0.09
CA SER A 336 -2.51 1.19 -1.52
C SER A 336 -3.93 1.12 -2.06
N THR A 337 -4.86 0.41 -1.41
CA THR A 337 -6.27 0.34 -1.84
C THR A 337 -7.25 0.84 -0.80
N GLY A 338 -6.86 1.11 0.44
CA GLY A 338 -7.75 1.58 1.51
C GLY A 338 -8.74 0.51 2.01
N ASP A 339 -8.53 -0.77 1.68
CA ASP A 339 -9.34 -1.86 2.20
C ASP A 339 -8.90 -2.21 3.63
N VAL A 340 -9.87 -2.30 4.54
CA VAL A 340 -9.64 -2.60 5.96
C VAL A 340 -10.46 -3.82 6.35
N VAL A 341 -9.78 -4.80 6.93
CA VAL A 341 -10.36 -6.03 7.44
C VAL A 341 -9.96 -6.19 8.90
N TRP A 342 -10.91 -6.48 9.79
CA TRP A 342 -10.64 -6.72 11.21
C TRP A 342 -11.21 -8.07 11.65
N ASP A 343 -10.66 -8.67 12.69
CA ASP A 343 -11.18 -9.90 13.30
C ASP A 343 -10.86 -9.90 14.80
N ASP A 344 -11.69 -10.58 15.58
CA ASP A 344 -11.47 -10.84 17.00
C ASP A 344 -11.88 -12.29 17.30
N PHE A 345 -10.91 -13.13 17.63
CA PHE A 345 -11.12 -14.57 17.75
C PHE A 345 -10.27 -15.20 18.86
N GLU A 346 -10.73 -16.36 19.31
CA GLU A 346 -10.01 -17.18 20.30
C GLU A 346 -9.15 -18.20 19.54
N ASP A 347 -7.93 -18.46 20.02
CA ASP A 347 -7.02 -19.42 19.40
C ASP A 347 -6.37 -20.33 20.46
N SER A 348 -6.19 -21.59 20.08
CA SER A 348 -5.57 -22.62 20.92
C SER A 348 -4.06 -22.61 20.77
N LEU A 349 -3.34 -23.37 21.60
CA LEU A 349 -1.88 -23.51 21.55
C LEU A 349 -1.32 -23.80 20.14
N MET A 350 -2.11 -24.42 19.26
CA MET A 350 -1.68 -24.79 17.91
C MET A 350 -1.69 -23.63 16.91
N ARG A 351 -2.37 -22.51 17.22
CA ARG A 351 -2.46 -21.27 16.42
C ARG A 351 -3.06 -21.45 15.02
N ILE A 352 -4.06 -22.33 14.90
CA ILE A 352 -4.66 -22.71 13.62
C ILE A 352 -5.55 -21.59 13.06
N GLU A 353 -6.27 -20.89 13.94
CA GLU A 353 -7.11 -19.77 13.53
C GLU A 353 -6.23 -18.63 13.01
N LEU A 354 -5.16 -18.28 13.72
CA LEU A 354 -4.20 -17.27 13.28
C LEU A 354 -3.46 -17.68 11.99
N GLU A 355 -3.04 -18.94 11.87
CA GLU A 355 -2.44 -19.48 10.64
C GLU A 355 -3.39 -19.33 9.44
N THR A 356 -4.68 -19.60 9.65
CA THR A 356 -5.71 -19.39 8.62
C THR A 356 -5.76 -17.93 8.16
N ARG A 357 -5.77 -16.96 9.08
CA ARG A 357 -5.80 -15.52 8.73
C ARG A 357 -4.53 -15.11 7.97
N LEU A 358 -3.37 -15.62 8.38
CA LEU A 358 -2.09 -15.33 7.70
C LEU A 358 -2.06 -15.88 6.27
N VAL A 359 -2.58 -17.08 6.02
CA VAL A 359 -2.61 -17.67 4.67
C VAL A 359 -3.59 -16.93 3.73
N HIS A 360 -4.72 -16.46 4.25
CA HIS A 360 -5.67 -15.62 3.49
C HIS A 360 -5.13 -14.22 3.23
N ALA A 361 -4.63 -13.55 4.26
CA ALA A 361 -4.21 -12.15 4.19
C ALA A 361 -2.85 -11.99 3.49
N ARG A 362 -1.90 -12.91 3.71
CA ARG A 362 -0.50 -12.83 3.24
C ARG A 362 0.12 -11.44 3.46
N PRO A 363 0.21 -10.99 4.73
CA PRO A 363 0.75 -9.66 5.02
C PRO A 363 2.22 -9.59 4.63
N THR A 364 2.60 -8.46 4.03
CA THR A 364 4.00 -8.11 3.74
C THR A 364 4.70 -7.46 4.93
N GLU A 365 3.90 -6.92 5.86
CA GLU A 365 4.40 -6.25 7.06
C GLU A 365 3.48 -6.56 8.25
N LEU A 366 4.10 -6.89 9.38
CA LEU A 366 3.46 -7.22 10.65
C LEU A 366 3.84 -6.19 11.71
N LEU A 367 2.84 -5.67 12.42
CA LEU A 367 3.01 -4.82 13.60
C LEU A 367 2.60 -5.59 14.86
N LEU A 368 3.58 -5.90 15.69
CA LEU A 368 3.43 -6.77 16.87
C LEU A 368 3.84 -6.06 18.15
N PRO A 369 3.20 -6.29 19.29
CA PRO A 369 3.73 -5.90 20.60
C PRO A 369 5.13 -6.46 20.84
N GLU A 370 6.03 -5.65 21.42
CA GLU A 370 7.35 -6.13 21.87
C GLU A 370 7.22 -7.10 23.06
N ARG A 371 6.18 -6.91 23.87
CA ARG A 371 5.83 -7.76 25.02
C ARG A 371 4.35 -8.15 24.94
N GLY A 372 4.00 -9.32 25.47
CA GLY A 372 2.62 -9.79 25.54
C GLY A 372 2.23 -10.83 24.48
N VAL A 373 3.09 -11.07 23.48
CA VAL A 373 2.92 -12.15 22.51
C VAL A 373 3.45 -13.45 23.11
N SER A 374 2.66 -14.54 23.05
CA SER A 374 3.10 -15.84 23.56
C SER A 374 4.24 -16.46 22.74
N GLU A 375 4.95 -17.41 23.36
CA GLU A 375 6.03 -18.17 22.69
C GLU A 375 5.48 -18.98 21.51
N ALA A 376 4.27 -19.53 21.63
CA ALA A 376 3.60 -20.27 20.56
C ALA A 376 3.34 -19.38 19.33
N THR A 377 2.77 -18.19 19.54
CA THR A 377 2.55 -17.20 18.47
C THR A 377 3.88 -16.76 17.86
N THR A 378 4.89 -16.47 18.69
CA THR A 378 6.22 -16.04 18.23
C THR A 378 6.88 -17.09 17.33
N LYS A 379 6.88 -18.37 17.73
CA LYS A 379 7.43 -19.47 16.92
C LYS A 379 6.70 -19.63 15.60
N MET A 380 5.36 -19.51 15.61
CA MET A 380 4.55 -19.61 14.40
C MET A 380 4.84 -18.44 13.45
N LEU A 381 4.91 -17.20 13.95
CA LEU A 381 5.24 -16.03 13.12
C LEU A 381 6.68 -16.08 12.58
N GLN A 382 7.64 -16.62 13.34
CA GLN A 382 9.00 -16.84 12.86
C GLN A 382 9.06 -17.77 11.64
N TYR A 383 8.16 -18.75 11.55
CA TYR A 383 8.05 -19.63 10.40
C TYR A 383 7.58 -18.85 9.15
N PHE A 384 6.48 -18.11 9.27
CA PHE A 384 5.96 -17.30 8.15
C PHE A 384 6.91 -16.18 7.71
N THR A 385 7.70 -15.63 8.63
CA THR A 385 8.66 -14.55 8.35
C THR A 385 10.05 -15.06 7.94
N GLY A 386 10.35 -16.34 8.21
CA GLY A 386 11.66 -16.97 8.00
C GLY A 386 11.78 -17.79 6.72
N ASP A 387 10.70 -17.98 5.96
CA ASP A 387 10.73 -18.75 4.72
C ASP A 387 11.56 -18.02 3.64
N THR A 388 12.80 -18.48 3.46
CA THR A 388 13.86 -17.86 2.65
C THR A 388 13.79 -18.21 1.17
N THR A 389 12.81 -19.05 0.79
CA THR A 389 12.66 -19.59 -0.57
C THR A 389 11.96 -18.61 -1.52
N THR A 390 11.23 -17.63 -0.98
CA THR A 390 10.59 -16.57 -1.77
C THR A 390 11.39 -15.28 -1.66
N ASP A 391 11.48 -14.51 -2.74
CA ASP A 391 12.17 -13.21 -2.79
C ASP A 391 11.49 -12.12 -1.91
N HIS A 392 10.52 -12.51 -1.07
CA HIS A 392 9.60 -11.66 -0.32
C HIS A 392 9.64 -11.99 1.16
N ARG A 393 10.46 -11.25 1.91
CA ARG A 393 10.53 -11.37 3.37
C ARG A 393 9.43 -10.53 4.04
N ILE A 394 8.61 -11.15 4.88
CA ILE A 394 7.65 -10.41 5.73
C ILE A 394 8.44 -9.56 6.73
N ARG A 395 8.21 -8.24 6.69
CA ARG A 395 8.81 -7.30 7.65
C ARG A 395 8.05 -7.36 8.98
N VAL A 396 8.77 -7.34 10.10
CA VAL A 396 8.17 -7.24 11.44
C VAL A 396 8.61 -5.93 12.08
N GLU A 397 7.64 -5.14 12.55
CA GLU A 397 7.85 -3.94 13.36
C GLU A 397 7.25 -4.18 14.77
N HIS A 398 7.92 -3.65 15.80
CA HIS A 398 7.49 -3.83 17.18
C HIS A 398 6.88 -2.56 17.79
N ILE A 399 5.76 -2.72 18.49
CA ILE A 399 5.13 -1.72 19.33
C ILE A 399 5.79 -1.77 20.71
N LYS A 400 6.44 -0.68 21.11
CA LYS A 400 7.12 -0.56 22.43
C LYS A 400 6.15 -0.69 23.60
N GLU A 401 5.00 -0.01 23.51
CA GLU A 401 3.99 0.03 24.56
C GLU A 401 2.58 -0.02 23.96
N VAL A 402 1.80 -1.00 24.38
CA VAL A 402 0.41 -1.16 23.97
C VAL A 402 -0.45 -0.22 24.81
N LEU A 403 -1.19 0.66 24.14
CA LEU A 403 -2.10 1.61 24.78
C LEU A 403 -3.23 0.87 25.52
N PRO A 404 -3.56 1.26 26.77
CA PRO A 404 -4.79 0.86 27.43
C PRO A 404 -6.01 1.24 26.59
N TYR A 405 -7.13 0.52 26.77
CA TYR A 405 -8.37 0.77 26.01
C TYR A 405 -8.84 2.24 26.07
N THR A 406 -8.76 2.89 27.23
CA THR A 406 -9.18 4.29 27.41
C THR A 406 -8.38 5.24 26.53
N ASP A 407 -7.06 5.04 26.47
CA ASP A 407 -6.14 5.89 25.71
C ASP A 407 -6.25 5.58 24.22
N ALA A 408 -6.44 4.30 23.87
CA ALA A 408 -6.72 3.87 22.51
C ALA A 408 -8.03 4.48 21.98
N PHE A 409 -9.11 4.42 22.75
CA PHE A 409 -10.40 5.00 22.40
C PHE A 409 -10.30 6.52 22.23
N SER A 410 -9.58 7.20 23.13
CA SER A 410 -9.31 8.64 23.02
C SER A 410 -8.52 8.99 21.75
N ALA A 411 -7.48 8.22 21.43
CA ALA A 411 -6.68 8.41 20.22
C ALA A 411 -7.49 8.21 18.94
N VAL A 412 -8.30 7.15 18.87
CA VAL A 412 -9.21 6.86 17.75
C VAL A 412 -10.26 7.96 17.62
N SER A 413 -10.88 8.38 18.72
CA SER A 413 -11.88 9.45 18.73
C SER A 413 -11.28 10.77 18.24
N LYS A 414 -10.06 11.10 18.68
CA LYS A 414 -9.34 12.30 18.24
C LYS A 414 -9.03 12.26 16.74
N PHE A 415 -8.63 11.11 16.21
CA PHE A 415 -8.35 10.93 14.78
C PHE A 415 -9.58 11.25 13.91
N TYR A 416 -10.75 10.73 14.27
CA TYR A 416 -11.97 10.97 13.50
C TYR A 416 -12.61 12.35 13.74
N THR A 417 -12.28 13.03 14.85
CA THR A 417 -12.84 14.36 15.19
C THR A 417 -11.98 15.53 14.74
N ASP A 418 -10.77 15.29 14.23
CA ASP A 418 -9.90 16.36 13.74
C ASP A 418 -10.60 17.14 12.61
N LYS A 419 -10.56 18.48 12.67
CA LYS A 419 -11.20 19.37 11.69
C LYS A 419 -10.69 19.15 10.27
N LYS A 420 -9.46 18.65 10.10
CA LYS A 420 -8.91 18.25 8.80
C LYS A 420 -9.61 17.04 8.19
N HIS A 421 -10.17 16.18 9.04
CA HIS A 421 -10.80 14.92 8.68
C HIS A 421 -12.33 14.97 8.76
N ALA A 422 -12.90 15.92 9.50
CA ALA A 422 -14.35 16.11 9.67
C ALA A 422 -15.11 16.44 8.37
N ALA A 423 -14.41 16.85 7.31
CA ALA A 423 -14.99 17.06 5.97
C ALA A 423 -14.98 15.79 5.09
N VAL A 424 -14.04 14.85 5.32
CA VAL A 424 -13.97 13.54 4.66
C VAL A 424 -14.78 12.48 5.40
N ALA A 425 -14.86 12.59 6.74
CA ALA A 425 -15.63 11.68 7.56
C ALA A 425 -17.09 11.71 7.09
N SER A 426 -17.62 10.53 6.76
CA SER A 426 -18.95 10.32 6.16
C SER A 426 -20.06 11.20 6.75
N GLU A 427 -21.17 11.39 6.02
CA GLU A 427 -22.39 12.04 6.55
C GLU A 427 -22.84 11.50 7.93
N SER A 428 -22.44 10.26 8.28
CA SER A 428 -22.59 9.67 9.61
C SER A 428 -21.91 10.43 10.76
N PHE A 429 -20.90 11.27 10.48
CA PHE A 429 -20.21 12.12 11.45
C PHE A 429 -21.10 13.30 11.91
N LYS A 430 -21.86 13.91 11.00
CA LYS A 430 -22.83 14.97 11.35
C LYS A 430 -24.00 14.43 12.19
N SER A 431 -24.20 13.11 12.23
CA SER A 431 -25.32 12.46 12.92
C SER A 431 -24.93 11.63 14.15
N GLY A 432 -23.69 11.69 14.65
CA GLY A 432 -23.23 10.91 15.82
C GLY A 432 -23.13 9.38 15.59
N LYS A 433 -23.30 8.91 14.35
CA LYS A 433 -23.29 7.48 13.99
C LYS A 433 -21.88 6.89 13.97
N LEU A 434 -20.86 7.67 13.60
CA LEU A 434 -19.49 7.18 13.53
C LEU A 434 -18.92 6.80 14.92
N MET A 435 -19.28 7.55 15.96
CA MET A 435 -18.93 7.16 17.33
C MET A 435 -19.66 5.89 17.76
N ALA A 436 -20.90 5.70 17.34
CA ALA A 436 -21.64 4.46 17.57
C ALA A 436 -20.97 3.26 16.87
N GLU A 437 -20.46 3.44 15.65
CA GLU A 437 -19.68 2.42 14.92
C GLU A 437 -18.36 2.09 15.64
N VAL A 438 -17.61 3.11 16.10
CA VAL A 438 -16.37 2.87 16.84
C VAL A 438 -16.64 2.15 18.18
N THR A 439 -17.73 2.47 18.87
CA THR A 439 -18.14 1.76 20.08
C THR A 439 -18.68 0.35 19.82
N ALA A 440 -19.03 0.02 18.57
CA ALA A 440 -19.47 -1.32 18.21
C ALA A 440 -18.30 -2.31 18.06
N PHE A 441 -17.07 -1.82 17.86
CA PHE A 441 -15.90 -2.69 17.78
C PHE A 441 -15.56 -3.33 19.13
N PRO A 442 -15.06 -4.58 19.13
CA PRO A 442 -14.45 -5.18 20.32
C PRO A 442 -13.33 -4.30 20.88
N GLN A 443 -13.15 -4.28 22.21
CA GLN A 443 -12.18 -3.40 22.88
C GLN A 443 -10.76 -3.58 22.33
N ARG A 444 -10.34 -4.82 22.10
CA ARG A 444 -9.01 -5.15 21.55
C ARG A 444 -8.83 -4.70 20.10
N VAL A 445 -9.90 -4.71 19.29
CA VAL A 445 -9.89 -4.17 17.93
C VAL A 445 -9.67 -2.65 17.97
N VAL A 446 -10.28 -1.94 18.93
CA VAL A 446 -10.01 -0.50 19.13
C VAL A 446 -8.55 -0.24 19.52
N ILE A 447 -7.96 -1.09 20.36
CA ILE A 447 -6.54 -1.02 20.72
C ILE A 447 -5.65 -1.23 19.50
N ALA A 448 -5.91 -2.28 18.70
CA ALA A 448 -5.20 -2.52 17.45
C ALA A 448 -5.33 -1.32 16.50
N LEU A 449 -6.54 -0.76 16.36
CA LEU A 449 -6.82 0.37 15.46
C LEU A 449 -6.02 1.60 15.88
N ALA A 450 -5.98 1.91 17.17
CA ALA A 450 -5.19 3.03 17.68
C ALA A 450 -3.69 2.89 17.35
N GLN A 451 -3.15 1.67 17.44
CA GLN A 451 -1.75 1.40 17.10
C GLN A 451 -1.49 1.53 15.60
N VAL A 452 -2.40 1.03 14.76
CA VAL A 452 -2.33 1.19 13.30
C VAL A 452 -2.38 2.67 12.93
N ILE A 453 -3.33 3.45 13.48
CA ILE A 453 -3.42 4.90 13.24
C ILE A 453 -2.11 5.59 13.61
N LYS A 454 -1.58 5.31 14.81
CA LYS A 454 -0.31 5.88 15.29
C LYS A 454 0.85 5.51 14.37
N TYR A 455 0.91 4.28 13.90
CA TYR A 455 1.97 3.81 12.99
C TYR A 455 1.86 4.48 11.62
N LEU A 456 0.71 4.39 10.95
CA LEU A 456 0.48 4.93 9.60
C LEU A 456 0.52 6.46 9.55
N SER A 457 0.25 7.15 10.66
CA SER A 457 0.42 8.60 10.77
C SER A 457 1.86 9.05 10.52
N ASN A 458 2.85 8.22 10.90
CA ASN A 458 4.27 8.51 10.64
C ASN A 458 4.62 8.47 9.15
N PHE A 459 3.78 7.82 8.32
CA PHE A 459 3.95 7.69 6.88
C PHE A 459 3.07 8.67 6.09
N GLY A 460 2.17 9.40 6.77
CA GLY A 460 1.23 10.32 6.11
C GLY A 460 0.13 9.61 5.30
N ILE A 461 -0.22 8.37 5.66
CA ILE A 461 -1.25 7.56 4.96
C ILE A 461 -2.34 7.04 5.91
N ALA A 462 -2.41 7.57 7.15
CA ALA A 462 -3.45 7.20 8.12
C ALA A 462 -4.87 7.47 7.60
N ASP A 463 -5.01 8.42 6.66
CA ASP A 463 -6.28 8.82 6.05
C ASP A 463 -7.02 7.65 5.38
N ALA A 464 -6.32 6.56 5.07
CA ALA A 464 -6.91 5.30 4.61
C ALA A 464 -8.03 4.78 5.53
N LEU A 465 -7.96 5.12 6.82
CA LEU A 465 -8.85 4.65 7.86
C LEU A 465 -10.05 5.58 8.09
N LEU A 466 -10.20 6.68 7.34
CA LEU A 466 -11.25 7.68 7.59
C LEU A 466 -12.68 7.19 7.34
N GLU A 467 -12.84 6.22 6.44
CA GLU A 467 -14.17 5.75 5.99
C GLU A 467 -14.48 4.36 6.57
N THR A 468 -14.95 4.35 7.82
CA THR A 468 -15.31 3.13 8.60
C THR A 468 -16.35 2.26 7.92
N LYS A 469 -17.22 2.83 7.08
CA LYS A 469 -18.21 2.10 6.26
C LYS A 469 -17.60 1.03 5.35
N PHE A 470 -16.30 1.11 5.06
CA PHE A 470 -15.57 0.15 4.23
C PHE A 470 -14.78 -0.87 5.05
N PHE A 471 -14.92 -0.86 6.38
CA PHE A 471 -14.30 -1.87 7.23
C PHE A 471 -15.14 -3.14 7.15
N SER A 472 -14.47 -4.26 6.92
CA SER A 472 -15.11 -5.57 6.85
C SER A 472 -14.61 -6.47 7.97
N GLU A 473 -15.52 -7.21 8.57
CA GLU A 473 -15.15 -8.28 9.48
C GLU A 473 -14.58 -9.46 8.66
N PHE A 474 -13.49 -10.06 9.13
CA PHE A 474 -12.83 -11.17 8.44
C PHE A 474 -13.75 -12.39 8.44
N THR A 475 -14.29 -12.72 9.62
CA THR A 475 -15.16 -13.87 9.85
C THR A 475 -16.61 -13.40 9.89
N THR A 476 -17.45 -13.86 8.95
CA THR A 476 -18.88 -13.51 8.92
C THR A 476 -19.72 -14.77 8.78
N ARG A 477 -20.94 -14.77 9.34
CA ARG A 477 -21.87 -15.91 9.22
C ARG A 477 -22.33 -16.19 7.79
N THR A 478 -22.10 -15.26 6.87
CA THR A 478 -22.50 -15.34 5.46
C THR A 478 -21.47 -16.09 4.61
N HIS A 479 -20.25 -16.28 5.10
CA HIS A 479 -19.16 -16.89 4.34
C HIS A 479 -18.58 -18.11 5.06
N MET A 480 -18.16 -19.09 4.26
CA MET A 480 -17.38 -20.23 4.70
C MET A 480 -15.94 -19.78 4.90
N LEU A 481 -15.37 -20.11 6.05
CA LEU A 481 -13.95 -19.91 6.29
C LEU A 481 -13.19 -21.17 5.92
N LEU A 482 -12.37 -21.09 4.86
CA LEU A 482 -11.47 -22.18 4.50
C LEU A 482 -10.22 -22.15 5.38
N ALA A 483 -9.95 -23.24 6.09
CA ALA A 483 -8.74 -23.41 6.89
C ALA A 483 -7.48 -23.35 6.01
N ALA A 484 -6.35 -22.96 6.62
CA ALA A 484 -5.05 -22.86 5.93
C ALA A 484 -4.67 -24.14 5.17
N ASN A 485 -4.82 -25.30 5.81
CA ASN A 485 -4.51 -26.59 5.21
C ASN A 485 -5.42 -26.90 4.00
N THR A 486 -6.71 -26.59 4.08
CA THR A 486 -7.65 -26.72 2.96
C THR A 486 -7.25 -25.84 1.77
N LEU A 487 -6.83 -24.59 2.01
CA LEU A 487 -6.37 -23.71 0.93
C LEU A 487 -5.12 -24.25 0.21
N ILE A 488 -4.19 -24.83 0.96
CA ILE A 488 -2.94 -25.40 0.43
C ILE A 488 -3.23 -26.73 -0.29
N ASN A 489 -3.97 -27.63 0.35
CA ASN A 489 -4.27 -28.97 -0.17
C ASN A 489 -5.11 -28.94 -1.45
N LEU A 490 -6.01 -27.97 -1.57
CA LEU A 490 -6.84 -27.76 -2.75
C LEU A 490 -6.21 -26.80 -3.78
N GLU A 491 -4.99 -26.30 -3.53
CA GLU A 491 -4.24 -25.42 -4.44
C GLU A 491 -5.06 -24.21 -4.89
N ILE A 492 -5.74 -23.57 -3.93
CA ILE A 492 -6.73 -22.52 -4.21
C ILE A 492 -6.09 -21.27 -4.81
N TYR A 493 -5.01 -20.77 -4.19
CA TYR A 493 -4.33 -19.54 -4.62
C TYR A 493 -3.03 -19.78 -5.40
N LYS A 494 -2.35 -20.88 -5.10
CA LYS A 494 -1.03 -21.23 -5.63
C LYS A 494 -0.93 -22.73 -5.69
N ASN A 495 -0.20 -23.24 -6.67
CA ASN A 495 0.15 -24.65 -6.69
C ASN A 495 1.24 -24.96 -5.64
N THR A 496 1.38 -26.22 -5.30
CA THR A 496 2.39 -26.72 -4.35
C THR A 496 3.72 -27.13 -5.00
N THR A 497 3.80 -27.11 -6.34
CA THR A 497 4.97 -27.61 -7.10
C THR A 497 6.03 -26.54 -7.34
N ASP A 498 5.62 -25.36 -7.83
CA ASP A 498 6.50 -24.22 -8.11
C ASP A 498 6.12 -22.94 -7.35
N GLY A 499 5.01 -22.97 -6.59
CA GLY A 499 4.56 -21.84 -5.76
C GLY A 499 4.00 -20.66 -6.57
N THR A 500 3.75 -20.84 -7.86
CA THR A 500 3.12 -19.85 -8.73
C THR A 500 1.59 -19.97 -8.69
N THR A 501 0.92 -18.95 -9.23
CA THR A 501 -0.55 -18.97 -9.41
C THR A 501 -0.98 -19.89 -10.55
N LYS A 502 -0.05 -20.32 -11.43
CA LYS A 502 -0.37 -21.20 -12.55
C LYS A 502 -0.79 -22.58 -12.06
N GLY A 503 -1.80 -23.16 -12.66
CA GLY A 503 -2.40 -24.43 -12.23
C GLY A 503 -3.20 -24.35 -10.93
N SER A 504 -3.49 -23.16 -10.39
CA SER A 504 -4.35 -22.97 -9.20
C SER A 504 -5.82 -22.73 -9.57
N LEU A 505 -6.74 -22.89 -8.63
CA LEU A 505 -8.16 -22.57 -8.85
C LEU A 505 -8.36 -21.08 -9.19
N LEU A 506 -7.55 -20.20 -8.60
CA LEU A 506 -7.57 -18.77 -8.90
C LEU A 506 -7.31 -18.48 -10.38
N GLU A 507 -6.33 -19.13 -11.02
CA GLU A 507 -6.05 -18.94 -12.46
C GLU A 507 -7.21 -19.42 -13.35
N VAL A 508 -7.85 -20.53 -12.97
CA VAL A 508 -9.01 -21.06 -13.70
C VAL A 508 -10.16 -20.04 -13.68
N LEU A 509 -10.45 -19.46 -12.50
CA LEU A 509 -11.59 -18.57 -12.31
C LEU A 509 -11.35 -17.12 -12.71
N ASP A 510 -10.11 -16.64 -12.65
CA ASP A 510 -9.77 -15.25 -12.92
C ASP A 510 -9.69 -14.95 -14.42
N LYS A 511 -10.73 -14.31 -14.92
CA LYS A 511 -10.92 -13.73 -16.26
C LYS A 511 -11.33 -12.25 -16.14
N THR A 512 -11.03 -11.62 -15.01
CA THR A 512 -11.36 -10.22 -14.73
C THR A 512 -10.64 -9.27 -15.69
N GLN A 513 -11.15 -8.05 -15.85
CA GLN A 513 -10.57 -7.02 -16.71
C GLN A 513 -9.88 -5.91 -15.93
N THR A 514 -10.12 -5.84 -14.63
CA THR A 514 -9.65 -4.78 -13.74
C THR A 514 -8.91 -5.37 -12.55
N LYS A 515 -7.90 -4.67 -12.04
CA LYS A 515 -7.14 -5.12 -10.88
C LYS A 515 -7.99 -5.18 -9.61
N PHE A 516 -8.92 -4.24 -9.43
CA PHE A 516 -9.84 -4.26 -8.28
C PHE A 516 -10.86 -5.41 -8.38
N GLY A 517 -11.30 -5.80 -9.58
CA GLY A 517 -12.08 -7.02 -9.81
C GLY A 517 -11.29 -8.28 -9.45
N ALA A 518 -10.05 -8.42 -9.93
CA ALA A 518 -9.18 -9.57 -9.60
C ALA A 518 -8.99 -9.74 -8.08
N ARG A 519 -8.76 -8.64 -7.35
CA ARG A 519 -8.63 -8.64 -5.88
C ARG A 519 -9.91 -9.10 -5.19
N LEU A 520 -11.06 -8.61 -5.64
CA LEU A 520 -12.35 -9.01 -5.07
C LEU A 520 -12.65 -10.49 -5.37
N LEU A 521 -12.35 -10.97 -6.58
CA LEU A 521 -12.55 -12.35 -6.96
C LEU A 521 -11.69 -13.30 -6.11
N LYS A 522 -10.43 -12.94 -5.88
CA LYS A 522 -9.55 -13.67 -4.97
C LYS A 522 -10.17 -13.80 -3.57
N SER A 523 -10.78 -12.72 -3.06
CA SER A 523 -11.51 -12.73 -1.78
C SER A 523 -12.72 -13.69 -1.81
N TRP A 524 -13.53 -13.66 -2.88
CA TRP A 524 -14.69 -14.56 -3.05
C TRP A 524 -14.28 -16.04 -3.10
N ILE A 525 -13.14 -16.36 -3.70
CA ILE A 525 -12.64 -17.74 -3.79
C ILE A 525 -12.20 -18.26 -2.42
N GLY A 526 -11.54 -17.43 -1.62
CA GLY A 526 -11.15 -17.79 -0.24
C GLY A 526 -12.30 -17.86 0.74
N ARG A 527 -13.40 -17.15 0.45
CA ARG A 527 -14.57 -17.01 1.33
C ARG A 527 -15.85 -17.29 0.54
N PRO A 528 -16.19 -18.57 0.29
CA PRO A 528 -17.42 -18.96 -0.39
C PRO A 528 -18.66 -18.56 0.40
N LEU A 529 -19.81 -18.41 -0.25
CA LEU A 529 -21.05 -18.05 0.42
C LEU A 529 -21.70 -19.26 1.11
N VAL A 530 -22.26 -19.03 2.30
CA VAL A 530 -23.12 -19.96 3.04
C VAL A 530 -24.56 -19.44 3.07
N ASP A 531 -24.78 -18.15 2.81
CA ASP A 531 -26.12 -17.59 2.63
C ASP A 531 -26.71 -18.02 1.28
N ARG A 532 -27.84 -18.74 1.35
CA ARG A 532 -28.57 -19.24 0.19
C ARG A 532 -29.04 -18.11 -0.73
N ASN A 533 -29.53 -17.01 -0.16
CA ASN A 533 -30.14 -15.94 -0.95
C ASN A 533 -29.07 -15.19 -1.74
N ALA A 534 -27.99 -14.75 -1.08
CA ALA A 534 -26.85 -14.13 -1.74
C ALA A 534 -26.21 -15.06 -2.80
N LEU A 535 -26.13 -16.36 -2.51
CA LEU A 535 -25.57 -17.33 -3.47
C LEU A 535 -26.47 -17.48 -4.69
N GLN A 536 -27.78 -17.60 -4.49
CA GLN A 536 -28.74 -17.74 -5.59
C GLN A 536 -28.73 -16.49 -6.47
N GLU A 537 -28.73 -15.30 -5.88
CA GLU A 537 -28.64 -14.03 -6.59
C GLU A 537 -27.38 -13.93 -7.45
N ARG A 538 -26.22 -14.39 -6.92
CA ARG A 538 -24.96 -14.45 -7.66
C ARG A 538 -25.01 -15.44 -8.82
N VAL A 539 -25.52 -16.66 -8.60
CA VAL A 539 -25.63 -17.68 -9.64
C VAL A 539 -26.61 -17.25 -10.74
N ASP A 540 -27.70 -16.57 -10.38
CA ASP A 540 -28.66 -16.05 -11.35
C ASP A 540 -28.08 -14.90 -12.17
N ALA A 541 -27.29 -14.02 -11.56
CA ALA A 541 -26.52 -13.01 -12.29
C ALA A 541 -25.52 -13.64 -13.28
N VAL A 542 -24.79 -14.68 -12.86
CA VAL A 542 -23.84 -15.39 -13.73
C VAL A 542 -24.56 -16.08 -14.90
N ARG A 543 -25.70 -16.72 -14.63
CA ARG A 543 -26.56 -17.32 -15.66
C ARG A 543 -27.02 -16.26 -16.67
N GLU A 544 -27.54 -15.14 -16.17
CA GLU A 544 -28.02 -14.05 -17.02
C GLU A 544 -26.89 -13.47 -17.88
N ILE A 545 -25.68 -13.28 -17.34
CA ILE A 545 -24.51 -12.82 -18.12
C ILE A 545 -24.11 -13.81 -19.21
N ARG A 546 -24.24 -15.11 -18.96
CA ARG A 546 -23.92 -16.18 -19.90
C ARG A 546 -24.95 -16.27 -21.03
N ASP A 547 -26.24 -16.21 -20.67
CA ASP A 547 -27.36 -16.45 -21.59
C ASP A 547 -27.82 -15.19 -22.35
N SER A 548 -27.48 -14.00 -21.84
CA SER A 548 -27.95 -12.73 -22.40
C SER A 548 -26.98 -12.13 -23.43
N ASP A 549 -27.52 -11.79 -24.59
CA ASP A 549 -26.88 -10.98 -25.64
C ASP A 549 -27.19 -9.48 -25.50
N SER A 550 -27.54 -9.02 -24.30
CA SER A 550 -27.91 -7.61 -24.05
C SER A 550 -26.80 -6.64 -24.44
N GLU A 551 -27.13 -5.63 -25.24
CA GLU A 551 -26.23 -4.52 -25.60
C GLU A 551 -25.67 -3.81 -24.35
N LYS A 552 -26.46 -3.77 -23.25
CA LYS A 552 -26.03 -3.17 -21.97
C LYS A 552 -24.89 -3.95 -21.33
N LEU A 553 -24.89 -5.29 -21.41
CA LEU A 553 -23.79 -6.12 -20.92
C LEU A 553 -22.54 -5.97 -21.79
N GLU A 554 -22.72 -5.88 -23.11
CA GLU A 554 -21.60 -5.61 -24.00
C GLU A 554 -20.97 -4.24 -23.72
N MET A 555 -21.80 -3.21 -23.50
CA MET A 555 -21.35 -1.89 -23.10
C MET A 555 -20.60 -1.94 -21.76
N LEU A 556 -21.13 -2.65 -20.74
CA LEU A 556 -20.46 -2.82 -19.45
C LEU A 556 -19.07 -3.47 -19.61
N ARG A 557 -18.95 -4.54 -20.40
CA ARG A 557 -17.67 -5.20 -20.71
C ARG A 557 -16.69 -4.23 -21.40
N ARG A 558 -17.17 -3.42 -22.35
CA ARG A 558 -16.35 -2.39 -23.03
C ARG A 558 -15.91 -1.29 -22.06
N THR A 559 -16.76 -0.92 -21.09
CA THR A 559 -16.44 0.06 -20.06
C THR A 559 -15.35 -0.44 -19.13
N LEU A 560 -15.42 -1.68 -18.65
CA LEU A 560 -14.41 -2.32 -17.79
C LEU A 560 -13.04 -2.46 -18.48
N LYS A 561 -13.03 -2.69 -19.79
CA LYS A 561 -11.79 -2.87 -20.55
C LYS A 561 -10.92 -1.61 -20.55
N GLY A 562 -9.68 -1.76 -20.11
CA GLY A 562 -8.67 -0.69 -20.13
C GLY A 562 -8.83 0.34 -19.00
N LEU A 563 -9.60 0.03 -17.96
CA LEU A 563 -9.64 0.90 -16.77
C LEU A 563 -8.33 0.81 -15.98
N PRO A 564 -7.80 1.93 -15.46
CA PRO A 564 -6.68 1.92 -14.53
C PRO A 564 -7.10 1.35 -13.17
N ASP A 565 -6.13 1.18 -12.26
CA ASP A 565 -6.43 0.81 -10.88
C ASP A 565 -7.06 1.98 -10.10
N LEU A 566 -8.36 2.16 -10.27
CA LEU A 566 -9.12 3.26 -9.67
C LEU A 566 -9.09 3.24 -8.14
N ALA A 567 -9.12 2.06 -7.52
CA ALA A 567 -9.03 1.94 -6.06
C ALA A 567 -7.72 2.55 -5.54
N ARG A 568 -6.60 2.26 -6.22
CA ARG A 568 -5.29 2.84 -5.88
C ARG A 568 -5.20 4.33 -6.19
N GLY A 569 -5.77 4.75 -7.31
CA GLY A 569 -5.86 6.17 -7.69
C GLY A 569 -6.59 7.00 -6.64
N LEU A 570 -7.72 6.51 -6.12
CA LEU A 570 -8.48 7.18 -5.08
C LEU A 570 -7.69 7.34 -3.78
N CYS A 571 -6.96 6.31 -3.33
CA CYS A 571 -6.09 6.43 -2.15
C CYS A 571 -4.96 7.43 -2.35
N ARG A 572 -4.34 7.47 -3.54
CA ARG A 572 -3.33 8.49 -3.86
C ARG A 572 -3.90 9.92 -3.85
N ILE A 573 -5.14 10.11 -4.28
CA ILE A 573 -5.84 11.39 -4.18
C ILE A 573 -6.03 11.75 -2.71
N GLN A 574 -6.53 10.81 -1.90
CA GLN A 574 -6.77 10.99 -0.47
C GLN A 574 -5.49 11.36 0.29
N TYR A 575 -4.34 10.74 -0.03
CA TYR A 575 -3.05 11.06 0.61
C TYR A 575 -2.38 12.34 0.06
N GLY A 576 -2.98 13.00 -0.93
CA GLY A 576 -2.37 14.15 -1.61
C GLY A 576 -1.10 13.80 -2.40
N GLN A 577 -0.92 12.53 -2.75
CA GLN A 577 0.26 11.99 -3.46
C GLN A 577 0.01 11.82 -4.97
N CYS A 578 -1.24 11.92 -5.42
CA CYS A 578 -1.63 11.79 -6.82
C CYS A 578 -1.01 12.88 -7.71
N THR A 579 -0.31 12.52 -8.78
CA THR A 579 0.24 13.49 -9.74
C THR A 579 -0.84 14.01 -10.70
N PRO A 580 -0.68 15.19 -11.33
CA PRO A 580 -1.68 15.71 -12.27
C PRO A 580 -1.98 14.76 -13.45
N LYS A 581 -0.97 13.99 -13.88
CA LYS A 581 -1.10 12.99 -14.96
C LYS A 581 -1.97 11.82 -14.53
N GLU A 582 -1.73 11.32 -13.32
CA GLU A 582 -2.55 10.28 -12.71
C GLU A 582 -4.00 10.77 -12.53
N LEU A 583 -4.17 11.99 -12.00
CA LEU A 583 -5.48 12.60 -11.79
C LEU A 583 -6.27 12.72 -13.10
N ALA A 584 -5.63 13.19 -14.17
CA ALA A 584 -6.25 13.24 -15.50
C ALA A 584 -6.70 11.85 -15.96
N THR A 585 -5.88 10.83 -15.75
CA THR A 585 -6.22 9.44 -16.12
C THR A 585 -7.41 8.91 -15.32
N ILE A 586 -7.45 9.20 -14.01
CA ILE A 586 -8.55 8.80 -13.12
C ILE A 586 -9.85 9.49 -13.53
N LEU A 587 -9.82 10.81 -13.74
CA LEU A 587 -11.01 11.59 -14.10
C LEU A 587 -11.55 11.18 -15.48
N LEU A 588 -10.69 10.93 -16.46
CA LEU A 588 -11.10 10.43 -17.77
C LEU A 588 -11.70 9.02 -17.69
N ALA A 589 -11.16 8.15 -16.83
CA ALA A 589 -11.74 6.83 -16.58
C ALA A 589 -13.12 6.91 -15.93
N PHE A 590 -13.30 7.77 -14.91
CA PHE A 590 -14.62 8.00 -14.31
C PHE A 590 -15.60 8.67 -15.25
N ARG A 591 -15.14 9.56 -16.15
CA ARG A 591 -15.97 10.12 -17.21
C ARG A 591 -16.45 9.03 -18.18
N LYS A 592 -15.56 8.14 -18.62
CA LYS A 592 -15.91 6.96 -19.43
C LYS A 592 -17.00 6.12 -18.75
N ILE A 593 -16.89 5.91 -17.44
CA ILE A 593 -17.88 5.17 -16.64
C ILE A 593 -19.22 5.93 -16.57
N GLY A 594 -19.20 7.23 -16.28
CA GLY A 594 -20.40 8.05 -16.15
C GLY A 594 -21.14 8.31 -17.47
N ASP A 595 -20.43 8.29 -18.60
CA ASP A 595 -21.01 8.44 -19.94
C ASP A 595 -21.43 7.08 -20.57
N ALA A 596 -21.22 5.95 -19.89
CA ALA A 596 -21.47 4.62 -20.45
C ALA A 596 -22.96 4.29 -20.64
N PHE A 597 -23.83 4.85 -19.80
CA PHE A 597 -25.27 4.60 -19.83
C PHE A 597 -26.06 5.89 -19.66
N GLU A 598 -27.27 5.92 -20.20
CA GLU A 598 -28.24 6.98 -19.92
C GLU A 598 -28.77 6.87 -18.48
N GLY A 599 -29.35 7.96 -17.97
CA GLY A 599 -29.90 7.99 -16.61
C GLY A 599 -31.16 7.12 -16.50
N PHE A 600 -31.35 6.51 -15.33
CA PHE A 600 -32.51 5.69 -15.00
C PHE A 600 -33.23 6.27 -13.77
N GLU A 601 -34.56 6.13 -13.70
CA GLU A 601 -35.33 6.59 -12.54
C GLU A 601 -35.18 5.61 -11.36
N THR A 602 -35.36 4.32 -11.64
CA THR A 602 -35.25 3.23 -10.66
C THR A 602 -34.27 2.15 -11.13
N PRO A 603 -33.69 1.34 -10.21
CA PRO A 603 -32.81 0.23 -10.59
C PRO A 603 -33.49 -0.77 -11.53
N LYS A 604 -34.80 -0.98 -11.39
CA LYS A 604 -35.57 -1.94 -12.21
C LYS A 604 -35.65 -1.53 -13.68
N ASP A 605 -35.54 -0.24 -13.99
CA ASP A 605 -35.63 0.29 -15.36
C ASP A 605 -34.42 -0.12 -16.22
N VAL A 606 -33.36 -0.63 -15.60
CA VAL A 606 -32.23 -1.22 -16.32
C VAL A 606 -32.66 -2.51 -17.05
N GLY A 607 -33.61 -3.27 -16.50
CA GLY A 607 -34.26 -4.38 -17.20
C GLY A 607 -33.57 -5.75 -17.13
N PHE A 608 -32.63 -5.97 -16.20
CA PHE A 608 -32.12 -7.31 -15.88
C PHE A 608 -33.01 -8.01 -14.84
N GLU A 609 -33.02 -9.34 -14.86
CA GLU A 609 -33.61 -10.17 -13.79
C GLU A 609 -32.79 -10.04 -12.49
N SER A 610 -31.47 -9.97 -12.61
CA SER A 610 -30.55 -9.82 -11.48
C SER A 610 -30.61 -8.42 -10.87
N HIS A 611 -30.91 -8.37 -9.57
CA HIS A 611 -30.88 -7.13 -8.79
C HIS A 611 -29.47 -6.53 -8.68
N VAL A 612 -28.43 -7.35 -8.50
CA VAL A 612 -27.03 -6.88 -8.48
C VAL A 612 -26.65 -6.16 -9.77
N LEU A 613 -27.02 -6.70 -10.95
CA LEU A 613 -26.68 -6.07 -12.24
C LEU A 613 -27.41 -4.75 -12.43
N ASN A 614 -28.69 -4.71 -12.07
CA ASN A 614 -29.50 -3.50 -12.07
C ASN A 614 -28.88 -2.40 -11.19
N ASP A 615 -28.48 -2.75 -9.96
CA ASP A 615 -27.88 -1.81 -9.00
C ASP A 615 -26.55 -1.23 -9.48
N VAL A 616 -25.69 -2.07 -10.06
CA VAL A 616 -24.41 -1.62 -10.63
C VAL A 616 -24.67 -0.59 -11.72
N ILE A 617 -25.44 -0.95 -12.75
CA ILE A 617 -25.64 -0.11 -13.93
C ILE A 617 -26.40 1.16 -13.59
N TYR A 618 -27.37 1.09 -12.67
CA TYR A 618 -28.11 2.24 -12.14
C TYR A 618 -27.20 3.28 -11.47
N SER A 619 -26.11 2.84 -10.84
CA SER A 619 -25.19 3.73 -10.13
C SER A 619 -24.22 4.50 -11.04
N LEU A 620 -23.86 3.96 -12.21
CA LEU A 620 -22.79 4.53 -13.05
C LEU A 620 -23.11 5.94 -13.59
N PRO A 621 -24.31 6.21 -14.16
CA PRO A 621 -24.64 7.53 -14.70
C PRO A 621 -24.62 8.66 -13.65
N LYS A 622 -24.75 8.34 -12.36
CA LYS A 622 -24.74 9.32 -11.27
C LYS A 622 -23.40 10.05 -11.14
N LEU A 623 -22.32 9.44 -11.64
CA LEU A 623 -20.99 10.05 -11.67
C LEU A 623 -20.87 11.19 -12.69
N ARG A 624 -21.77 11.28 -13.67
CA ARG A 624 -21.63 12.19 -14.81
C ARG A 624 -21.54 13.65 -14.38
N ILE A 625 -22.39 14.09 -13.45
CA ILE A 625 -22.44 15.49 -13.02
C ILE A 625 -21.21 15.86 -12.16
N PRO A 626 -20.88 15.13 -11.08
CA PRO A 626 -19.70 15.45 -10.26
C PRO A 626 -18.40 15.42 -11.06
N ILE A 627 -18.20 14.40 -11.89
CA ILE A 627 -16.97 14.27 -12.68
C ILE A 627 -16.88 15.36 -13.74
N LYS A 628 -18.00 15.75 -14.36
CA LYS A 628 -18.00 16.88 -15.30
C LYS A 628 -17.59 18.18 -14.60
N GLY A 629 -18.10 18.46 -13.40
CA GLY A 629 -17.67 19.62 -12.62
C GLY A 629 -16.18 19.63 -12.32
N LEU A 630 -15.60 18.48 -11.96
CA LEU A 630 -14.16 18.33 -11.72
C LEU A 630 -13.31 18.46 -12.99
N ILE A 631 -13.82 18.00 -14.14
CA ILE A 631 -13.12 18.13 -15.43
C ILE A 631 -13.21 19.56 -15.93
N ASP A 632 -14.34 20.24 -15.77
CA ASP A 632 -14.54 21.61 -16.24
C ASP A 632 -13.66 22.61 -15.46
N SER A 633 -13.32 22.32 -14.20
CA SER A 633 -12.41 23.15 -13.39
C SER A 633 -10.94 23.05 -13.82
N ILE A 634 -10.56 22.04 -14.61
CA ILE A 634 -9.18 21.81 -15.04
C ILE A 634 -9.00 21.67 -16.56
N ARG A 635 -7.85 22.12 -17.05
CA ARG A 635 -7.39 21.89 -18.43
C ARG A 635 -6.67 20.55 -18.50
N ILE A 636 -7.40 19.52 -18.94
CA ILE A 636 -6.91 18.13 -19.03
C ILE A 636 -5.58 18.01 -19.80
N GLU A 637 -5.41 18.75 -20.89
CA GLU A 637 -4.18 18.73 -21.69
C GLU A 637 -2.93 19.11 -20.86
N GLN A 638 -3.06 20.16 -20.03
CA GLN A 638 -1.97 20.61 -19.15
C GLN A 638 -1.74 19.65 -17.99
N ALA A 639 -2.81 19.01 -17.49
CA ALA A 639 -2.72 17.98 -16.45
C ALA A 639 -1.97 16.73 -16.95
N VAL A 640 -2.22 16.28 -18.18
CA VAL A 640 -1.50 15.16 -18.82
C VAL A 640 0.00 15.49 -19.02
N GLU A 641 0.34 16.75 -19.28
CA GLU A 641 1.74 17.20 -19.33
C GLU A 641 2.38 17.33 -17.95
N GLY A 642 1.59 17.37 -16.88
CA GLY A 642 2.05 17.51 -15.49
C GLY A 642 2.27 18.96 -15.04
N LYS A 643 1.72 19.95 -15.76
CA LYS A 643 1.90 21.39 -15.50
C LYS A 643 0.85 21.89 -14.51
N LYS A 644 1.17 21.89 -13.22
CA LYS A 644 0.27 22.30 -12.12
C LYS A 644 -0.12 23.77 -12.19
N GLU A 645 0.76 24.59 -12.72
CA GLU A 645 0.59 26.04 -12.85
C GLU A 645 -0.44 26.45 -13.92
N LEU A 646 -0.57 25.66 -14.99
CA LEU A 646 -1.38 26.02 -16.17
C LEU A 646 -2.66 25.18 -16.29
N MET A 647 -2.90 24.26 -15.36
CA MET A 647 -4.02 23.34 -15.44
C MET A 647 -5.35 23.93 -14.99
N TRP A 648 -5.43 25.17 -14.52
CA TRP A 648 -6.67 25.73 -13.99
C TRP A 648 -7.52 26.40 -15.08
N THR A 649 -8.81 26.09 -15.13
CA THR A 649 -9.75 26.79 -16.03
C THR A 649 -10.04 28.20 -15.51
N GLU A 650 -10.26 28.32 -14.20
CA GLU A 650 -10.51 29.56 -13.47
C GLU A 650 -9.40 29.81 -12.43
N PRO A 651 -8.31 30.51 -12.82
CA PRO A 651 -7.18 30.78 -11.92
C PRO A 651 -7.56 31.63 -10.70
N ASP A 652 -8.63 32.42 -10.79
CA ASP A 652 -9.08 33.35 -9.74
C ASP A 652 -9.49 32.64 -8.44
N ASN A 653 -9.83 31.34 -8.51
CA ASN A 653 -10.09 30.51 -7.34
C ASN A 653 -8.82 30.29 -6.47
N PHE A 654 -7.64 30.58 -7.01
CA PHE A 654 -6.35 30.45 -6.34
C PHE A 654 -5.56 31.77 -6.37
N PRO A 655 -5.94 32.77 -5.55
CA PRO A 655 -5.34 34.11 -5.61
C PRO A 655 -3.83 34.11 -5.37
N GLY A 656 -3.32 33.24 -4.48
CA GLY A 656 -1.88 33.10 -4.24
C GLY A 656 -1.09 32.66 -5.48
N LEU A 657 -1.69 31.81 -6.33
CA LEU A 657 -1.07 31.38 -7.58
C LEU A 657 -1.06 32.52 -8.61
N VAL A 658 -2.17 33.25 -8.74
CA VAL A 658 -2.29 34.40 -9.65
C VAL A 658 -1.31 35.51 -9.25
N ASP A 659 -1.24 35.85 -7.97
CA ASP A 659 -0.31 36.86 -7.45
C ASP A 659 1.14 36.48 -7.74
N ALA A 660 1.51 35.23 -7.48
CA ALA A 660 2.86 34.73 -7.79
C ALA A 660 3.17 34.75 -9.29
N ALA A 661 2.19 34.45 -10.14
CA ALA A 661 2.33 34.50 -11.60
C ALA A 661 2.51 35.95 -12.11
N VAL A 662 1.74 36.90 -11.58
CA VAL A 662 1.85 38.33 -11.91
C VAL A 662 3.22 38.87 -11.48
N LEU A 663 3.68 38.52 -10.28
CA LEU A 663 5.01 38.91 -9.79
C LEU A 663 6.12 38.36 -10.69
N LEU A 664 6.03 37.07 -11.06
CA LEU A 664 6.99 36.44 -11.96
C LEU A 664 7.00 37.12 -13.33
N GLN A 665 5.83 37.37 -13.92
CA GLN A 665 5.71 38.03 -15.22
C GLN A 665 6.30 39.45 -15.18
N THR A 666 6.04 40.19 -14.11
CA THR A 666 6.59 41.54 -13.92
C THR A 666 8.12 41.51 -13.89
N ALA A 667 8.71 40.60 -13.13
CA ALA A 667 10.17 40.45 -13.07
C ALA A 667 10.79 39.98 -14.40
N GLU A 668 10.10 39.12 -15.16
CA GLU A 668 10.56 38.69 -16.48
C GLU A 668 10.54 39.84 -17.49
N VAL A 669 9.51 40.70 -17.46
CA VAL A 669 9.43 41.91 -18.31
C VAL A 669 10.52 42.91 -17.93
N GLU A 670 10.72 43.19 -16.64
CA GLU A 670 11.79 44.07 -16.17
C GLU A 670 13.17 43.56 -16.61
N LEU A 671 13.43 42.25 -16.51
CA LEU A 671 14.68 41.66 -17.01
C LEU A 671 14.80 41.82 -18.53
N ALA A 672 13.73 41.59 -19.29
CA ALA A 672 13.75 41.72 -20.75
C ALA A 672 14.03 43.16 -21.19
N GLU A 673 13.49 44.16 -20.48
CA GLU A 673 13.81 45.57 -20.71
C GLU A 673 15.26 45.90 -20.39
N GLU A 674 15.78 45.41 -19.27
CA GLU A 674 17.19 45.62 -18.90
C GLU A 674 18.15 44.92 -19.88
N LEU A 675 17.81 43.72 -20.35
CA LEU A 675 18.58 43.02 -21.40
C LEU A 675 18.63 43.83 -22.70
N LYS A 676 17.53 44.50 -23.09
CA LYS A 676 17.53 45.41 -24.25
C LYS A 676 18.43 46.63 -24.02
N LYS A 677 18.53 47.17 -22.80
CA LYS A 677 19.42 48.29 -22.47
C LYS A 677 20.89 47.87 -22.46
N CYS A 678 21.20 46.68 -21.94
CA CYS A 678 22.57 46.14 -21.89
C CYS A 678 23.12 45.75 -23.27
N ALA A 679 22.27 45.46 -24.25
CA ALA A 679 22.69 45.29 -25.64
C ALA A 679 23.38 46.55 -26.23
N PHE A 680 23.24 47.70 -25.57
CA PHE A 680 23.84 48.99 -25.95
C PHE A 680 25.00 49.46 -25.04
N GLY A 681 25.41 48.72 -24.00
CA GLY A 681 26.53 49.17 -23.15
C GLY A 681 26.92 48.22 -22.01
N PHE A 682 28.23 48.08 -21.81
CA PHE A 682 28.93 47.25 -20.82
C PHE A 682 28.46 47.48 -19.37
N ASN A 683 27.57 46.63 -18.85
CA ASN A 683 27.43 46.45 -17.40
C ASN A 683 26.87 45.06 -17.02
N CYS A 684 27.70 44.01 -17.14
CA CYS A 684 27.28 42.62 -16.97
C CYS A 684 26.94 42.19 -15.52
N VAL A 685 27.20 43.02 -14.51
CA VAL A 685 27.06 42.64 -13.08
C VAL A 685 25.58 42.58 -12.65
N TYR A 686 24.69 43.38 -13.25
CA TYR A 686 23.26 43.41 -12.92
C TYR A 686 22.47 42.19 -13.44
N HIS A 687 22.97 41.50 -14.47
CA HIS A 687 22.31 40.30 -15.04
C HIS A 687 22.26 39.12 -14.06
N HIS A 688 23.29 38.98 -13.21
CA HIS A 688 23.34 37.86 -12.27
C HIS A 688 22.33 38.04 -11.13
N PHE A 689 22.12 39.28 -10.67
CA PHE A 689 21.17 39.60 -9.61
C PHE A 689 19.71 39.47 -10.09
N SER A 690 19.41 39.98 -11.29
CA SER A 690 18.07 39.91 -11.89
C SER A 690 17.65 38.48 -12.26
N GLY A 691 18.57 37.65 -12.77
CA GLY A 691 18.31 36.21 -12.97
C GLY A 691 18.03 35.44 -11.67
N GLN A 692 18.67 35.84 -10.57
CA GLN A 692 18.47 35.20 -9.26
C GLN A 692 17.11 35.56 -8.64
N VAL A 693 16.60 36.76 -8.88
CA VAL A 693 15.24 37.18 -8.48
C VAL A 693 14.19 36.35 -9.22
N ILE A 694 14.32 36.19 -10.54
CA ILE A 694 13.38 35.36 -11.33
C ILE A 694 13.42 33.90 -10.88
N SER A 695 14.60 33.35 -10.60
CA SER A 695 14.70 31.99 -10.05
C SER A 695 13.95 31.84 -8.72
N THR A 696 13.99 32.87 -7.87
CA THR A 696 13.23 32.89 -6.61
C THR A 696 11.74 32.97 -6.86
N MET A 697 11.29 33.85 -7.78
CA MET A 697 9.87 33.99 -8.11
C MET A 697 9.29 32.75 -8.78
N ARG A 698 10.04 32.08 -9.66
CA ARG A 698 9.64 30.78 -10.23
C ARG A 698 9.43 29.73 -9.15
N PHE A 699 10.26 29.73 -8.10
CA PHE A 699 10.09 28.83 -6.97
C PHE A 699 8.84 29.15 -6.14
N VAL A 700 8.58 30.43 -5.85
CA VAL A 700 7.36 30.85 -5.14
C VAL A 700 6.12 30.44 -5.92
N HIS A 701 6.09 30.72 -7.23
CA HIS A 701 5.01 30.29 -8.11
C HIS A 701 4.84 28.77 -8.13
N PHE A 702 5.93 28.01 -8.15
CA PHE A 702 5.89 26.55 -8.04
C PHE A 702 5.31 26.09 -6.68
N ALA A 703 5.73 26.69 -5.57
CA ALA A 703 5.21 26.35 -4.24
C ALA A 703 3.70 26.64 -4.11
N GLU A 704 3.24 27.80 -4.58
CA GLU A 704 1.81 28.13 -4.62
C GLU A 704 1.03 27.19 -5.54
N SER A 705 1.59 26.79 -6.69
CA SER A 705 0.97 25.78 -7.56
C SER A 705 0.82 24.42 -6.88
N GLN A 706 1.79 24.02 -6.05
CA GLN A 706 1.68 22.79 -5.26
C GLN A 706 0.61 22.89 -4.19
N LYS A 707 0.49 24.05 -3.54
CA LYS A 707 -0.52 24.32 -2.52
C LYS A 707 -1.94 24.27 -3.11
N ALA A 708 -2.18 25.03 -4.18
CA ALA A 708 -3.44 25.01 -4.92
C ALA A 708 -3.84 23.59 -5.35
N TYR A 709 -2.88 22.82 -5.86
CA TYR A 709 -3.11 21.44 -6.27
C TYR A 709 -3.46 20.51 -5.09
N LYS A 710 -2.82 20.67 -3.93
CA LYS A 710 -3.16 19.89 -2.73
C LYS A 710 -4.54 20.24 -2.18
N GLU A 711 -4.92 21.52 -2.20
CA GLU A 711 -6.26 21.98 -1.81
C GLU A 711 -7.33 21.37 -2.74
N PHE A 712 -7.05 21.30 -4.04
CA PHE A 712 -7.95 20.65 -5.01
C PHE A 712 -8.11 19.13 -4.76
N LEU A 713 -7.02 18.40 -4.49
CA LEU A 713 -7.11 16.98 -4.15
C LEU A 713 -7.90 16.75 -2.86
N LEU A 714 -7.74 17.63 -1.87
CA LEU A 714 -8.50 17.56 -0.62
C LEU A 714 -9.99 17.79 -0.86
N ASP A 715 -10.35 18.72 -1.75
CA ASP A 715 -11.74 18.96 -2.13
C ASP A 715 -12.39 17.73 -2.80
N ILE A 716 -11.67 17.06 -3.70
CA ILE A 716 -12.11 15.79 -4.30
C ILE A 716 -12.29 14.72 -3.21
N SER A 717 -11.35 14.62 -2.29
CA SER A 717 -11.42 13.65 -1.18
C SER A 717 -12.62 13.89 -0.27
N ASN A 718 -12.93 15.15 0.04
CA ASN A 718 -14.05 15.51 0.90
C ASN A 718 -15.41 15.26 0.22
N ASN A 719 -15.55 15.67 -1.04
CA ASN A 719 -16.86 15.77 -1.67
C ASN A 719 -17.22 14.55 -2.53
N CYS A 720 -16.23 13.84 -3.08
CA CYS A 720 -16.46 12.81 -4.10
C CYS A 720 -15.98 11.41 -3.68
N TYR A 721 -15.05 11.28 -2.74
CA TYR A 721 -14.39 10.00 -2.43
C TYR A 721 -15.36 8.85 -2.16
N GLY A 722 -16.35 9.05 -1.29
CA GLY A 722 -17.32 8.01 -0.93
C GLY A 722 -18.11 7.47 -2.12
N MET A 723 -18.56 8.35 -3.01
CA MET A 723 -19.32 7.98 -4.22
C MET A 723 -18.45 7.27 -5.25
N LEU A 724 -17.22 7.78 -5.47
CA LEU A 724 -16.27 7.17 -6.38
C LEU A 724 -15.85 5.78 -5.87
N ARG A 725 -15.63 5.63 -4.57
CA ARG A 725 -15.28 4.35 -3.96
C ARG A 725 -16.39 3.32 -4.05
N ASP A 726 -17.64 3.72 -3.78
CA ASP A 726 -18.81 2.86 -3.94
C ASP A 726 -18.95 2.37 -5.40
N THR A 727 -18.72 3.27 -6.36
CA THR A 727 -18.75 2.89 -7.79
C THR A 727 -17.63 1.90 -8.15
N VAL A 728 -16.42 2.09 -7.62
CA VAL A 728 -15.31 1.13 -7.83
C VAL A 728 -15.66 -0.24 -7.24
N ASN A 729 -16.25 -0.30 -6.05
CA ASN A 729 -16.69 -1.57 -5.44
C ASN A 729 -17.77 -2.26 -6.28
N LYS A 730 -18.76 -1.51 -6.79
CA LYS A 730 -19.80 -2.04 -7.68
C LYS A 730 -19.25 -2.55 -9.01
N LEU A 731 -18.30 -1.82 -9.60
CA LEU A 731 -17.60 -2.27 -10.81
C LEU A 731 -16.75 -3.52 -10.54
N ALA A 732 -16.12 -3.62 -9.36
CA ALA A 732 -15.41 -4.84 -8.95
C ALA A 732 -16.35 -6.05 -8.93
N VAL A 733 -17.54 -5.91 -8.32
CA VAL A 733 -18.58 -6.96 -8.29
C VAL A 733 -18.99 -7.36 -9.70
N ALA A 734 -19.24 -6.38 -10.58
CA ALA A 734 -19.62 -6.65 -11.96
C ALA A 734 -18.53 -7.34 -12.78
N ASP A 735 -17.27 -7.00 -12.55
CA ASP A 735 -16.12 -7.65 -13.19
C ASP A 735 -15.94 -9.09 -12.69
N CYS A 736 -16.12 -9.36 -11.39
CA CYS A 736 -16.16 -10.71 -10.84
C CYS A 736 -17.29 -11.55 -11.45
N LEU A 737 -18.51 -11.01 -11.51
CA LEU A 737 -19.64 -11.69 -12.13
C LEU A 737 -19.39 -11.96 -13.62
N SER A 738 -18.80 -11.00 -14.33
CA SER A 738 -18.40 -11.16 -15.73
C SER A 738 -17.32 -12.23 -15.90
N SER A 739 -16.39 -12.33 -14.95
CA SER A 739 -15.36 -13.36 -14.90
C SER A 739 -15.97 -14.76 -14.76
N LEU A 740 -16.85 -14.94 -13.77
CA LEU A 740 -17.57 -16.20 -13.56
C LEU A 740 -18.50 -16.54 -14.75
N GLY A 741 -19.11 -15.53 -15.37
CA GLY A 741 -19.90 -15.68 -16.59
C GLY A 741 -19.06 -16.19 -17.77
N ARG A 742 -17.81 -15.74 -17.90
CA ARG A 742 -16.86 -16.26 -18.91
C ARG A 742 -16.46 -17.70 -18.64
N VAL A 743 -16.18 -18.05 -17.39
CA VAL A 743 -15.91 -19.46 -17.00
C VAL A 743 -17.13 -20.34 -17.29
N ALA A 744 -18.34 -19.82 -17.09
CA ALA A 744 -19.59 -20.54 -17.40
C ALA A 744 -19.83 -20.76 -18.91
N LEU A 745 -19.11 -20.07 -19.81
CA LEU A 745 -19.16 -20.29 -21.25
C LEU A 745 -18.29 -21.48 -21.69
N ASP A 746 -17.37 -21.94 -20.84
CA ASP A 746 -16.54 -23.10 -21.16
C ASP A 746 -17.40 -24.36 -21.33
N SER A 747 -16.99 -25.22 -22.27
CA SER A 747 -17.80 -26.38 -22.66
C SER A 747 -18.11 -27.30 -21.47
N ASN A 748 -19.40 -27.64 -21.32
CA ASN A 748 -19.92 -28.55 -20.30
C ASN A 748 -19.79 -28.04 -18.85
N TYR A 749 -19.81 -26.73 -18.63
CA TYR A 749 -20.04 -26.14 -17.31
C TYR A 749 -21.54 -25.95 -17.07
N VAL A 750 -22.03 -26.37 -15.89
CA VAL A 750 -23.47 -26.38 -15.56
C VAL A 750 -23.79 -25.52 -14.34
N LYS A 751 -25.01 -24.97 -14.30
CA LYS A 751 -25.54 -24.26 -13.14
C LYS A 751 -25.77 -25.27 -12.00
N PRO A 752 -25.17 -25.09 -10.81
CA PRO A 752 -25.44 -25.96 -9.66
C PRO A 752 -26.87 -25.74 -9.13
N MET A 753 -27.50 -26.81 -8.65
CA MET A 753 -28.81 -26.78 -8.01
C MET A 753 -28.67 -26.90 -6.50
N PHE A 754 -29.06 -25.87 -5.75
CA PHE A 754 -29.01 -25.88 -4.29
C PHE A 754 -30.31 -26.39 -3.67
N THR A 755 -30.19 -27.27 -2.71
CA THR A 755 -31.34 -27.89 -2.02
C THR A 755 -31.22 -27.76 -0.50
N GLU A 756 -32.33 -27.96 0.22
CA GLU A 756 -32.36 -27.84 1.69
C GLU A 756 -31.89 -29.11 2.40
N ASP A 757 -31.93 -30.25 1.70
CA ASP A 757 -31.47 -31.54 2.18
C ASP A 757 -29.94 -31.67 2.15
N ASP A 758 -29.44 -32.68 2.86
CA ASP A 758 -28.03 -33.04 2.99
C ASP A 758 -27.43 -33.73 1.75
N SER A 759 -28.07 -33.60 0.59
CA SER A 759 -27.64 -34.27 -0.62
C SER A 759 -26.34 -33.68 -1.16
N LEU A 760 -25.49 -34.54 -1.71
CA LEU A 760 -24.41 -34.16 -2.61
C LEU A 760 -24.39 -35.14 -3.77
N GLU A 761 -24.84 -34.69 -4.93
CA GLU A 761 -24.85 -35.43 -6.18
C GLU A 761 -24.08 -34.64 -7.23
N ILE A 762 -23.00 -35.23 -7.72
CA ILE A 762 -22.18 -34.73 -8.82
C ILE A 762 -22.17 -35.82 -9.88
N VAL A 763 -22.69 -35.51 -11.07
CA VAL A 763 -22.72 -36.44 -12.21
C VAL A 763 -21.70 -35.99 -13.24
N GLU A 764 -20.83 -36.91 -13.64
CA GLU A 764 -19.74 -36.69 -14.60
C GLU A 764 -18.89 -35.45 -14.25
N GLY A 765 -18.54 -35.29 -12.98
CA GLY A 765 -17.70 -34.21 -12.48
C GLY A 765 -16.26 -34.32 -12.96
N ARG A 766 -15.65 -33.17 -13.28
CA ARG A 766 -14.29 -33.04 -13.80
C ARG A 766 -13.47 -32.13 -12.91
N HIS A 767 -12.17 -32.39 -12.84
CA HIS A 767 -11.29 -31.60 -11.98
C HIS A 767 -10.92 -30.28 -12.67
N PRO A 768 -11.32 -29.10 -12.16
CA PRO A 768 -11.22 -27.84 -12.88
C PRO A 768 -9.79 -27.46 -13.31
N MET A 769 -8.81 -27.64 -12.41
CA MET A 769 -7.42 -27.29 -12.72
C MET A 769 -6.80 -28.25 -13.75
N ILE A 770 -6.94 -29.57 -13.56
CA ILE A 770 -6.41 -30.59 -14.46
C ILE A 770 -7.05 -30.47 -15.86
N GLU A 771 -8.36 -30.23 -15.94
CA GLU A 771 -9.07 -30.06 -17.22
C GLU A 771 -8.50 -28.89 -18.04
N SER A 772 -8.15 -27.77 -17.38
CA SER A 772 -7.60 -26.60 -18.05
C SER A 772 -6.20 -26.81 -18.64
N VAL A 773 -5.44 -27.77 -18.11
CA VAL A 773 -4.04 -28.03 -18.49
C VAL A 773 -3.92 -29.21 -19.46
N LEU A 774 -4.82 -30.20 -19.37
CA LEU A 774 -4.74 -31.41 -20.19
C LEU A 774 -5.09 -31.17 -21.66
N HIS A 775 -4.27 -31.73 -22.55
CA HIS A 775 -4.57 -31.82 -23.98
C HIS A 775 -5.45 -33.04 -24.33
N THR A 776 -5.54 -34.01 -23.43
CA THR A 776 -6.37 -35.22 -23.57
C THR A 776 -7.65 -35.09 -22.76
N PRO A 777 -8.76 -35.69 -23.20
CA PRO A 777 -10.02 -35.61 -22.45
C PRO A 777 -9.89 -36.23 -21.05
N PHE A 778 -10.25 -35.45 -20.03
CA PHE A 778 -10.30 -35.91 -18.64
C PHE A 778 -11.46 -36.91 -18.44
N VAL A 779 -11.21 -38.02 -17.74
CA VAL A 779 -12.26 -39.02 -17.46
C VAL A 779 -13.16 -38.50 -16.33
N PRO A 780 -14.46 -38.22 -16.61
CA PRO A 780 -15.36 -37.66 -15.61
C PRO A 780 -15.76 -38.70 -14.57
N ASN A 781 -15.97 -38.26 -13.32
CA ASN A 781 -16.34 -39.12 -12.20
C ASN A 781 -17.62 -38.64 -11.52
N SER A 782 -18.45 -39.57 -11.06
CA SER A 782 -19.71 -39.25 -10.36
C SER A 782 -19.63 -39.62 -8.89
N VAL A 783 -20.26 -38.82 -8.03
CA VAL A 783 -20.40 -39.10 -6.59
C VAL A 783 -21.80 -38.76 -6.12
N THR A 784 -22.35 -39.59 -5.23
CA THR A 784 -23.63 -39.36 -4.58
C THR A 784 -23.55 -39.69 -3.09
N MET A 785 -23.92 -38.76 -2.22
CA MET A 785 -23.96 -38.87 -0.76
C MET A 785 -25.22 -38.18 -0.21
N GLY A 786 -25.70 -38.62 0.96
CA GLY A 786 -26.90 -38.04 1.60
C GLY A 786 -28.22 -38.43 0.94
N TYR A 787 -29.32 -37.79 1.31
CA TYR A 787 -30.68 -38.02 0.78
C TYR A 787 -31.11 -39.50 0.78
N GLY A 788 -31.16 -40.10 1.97
CA GLY A 788 -31.51 -41.52 2.14
C GLY A 788 -30.40 -42.51 1.77
N ARG A 789 -29.20 -42.02 1.44
CA ARG A 789 -27.98 -42.82 1.23
C ARG A 789 -26.94 -42.54 2.32
N PRO A 790 -25.93 -43.41 2.49
CA PRO A 790 -24.82 -43.15 3.40
C PRO A 790 -24.15 -41.80 3.10
N ARG A 791 -23.92 -41.01 4.17
CA ARG A 791 -23.20 -39.72 4.11
C ARG A 791 -21.69 -39.88 3.99
N SER A 792 -21.17 -41.09 4.20
CA SER A 792 -19.75 -41.42 4.09
C SER A 792 -19.46 -42.29 2.87
N LYS A 793 -18.27 -42.10 2.30
CA LYS A 793 -17.72 -42.92 1.21
C LYS A 793 -16.30 -43.31 1.56
N VAL A 794 -16.01 -44.61 1.49
CA VAL A 794 -14.66 -45.14 1.64
C VAL A 794 -14.10 -45.40 0.24
N ILE A 795 -12.96 -44.80 -0.06
CA ILE A 795 -12.29 -44.91 -1.37
C ILE A 795 -11.02 -45.72 -1.17
N THR A 796 -10.86 -46.80 -1.93
CA THR A 796 -9.69 -47.68 -1.87
C THR A 796 -9.05 -47.83 -3.24
N GLY A 797 -7.77 -48.20 -3.28
CA GLY A 797 -7.01 -48.41 -4.52
C GLY A 797 -5.56 -47.96 -4.44
N PRO A 798 -4.74 -48.19 -5.47
CA PRO A 798 -3.33 -47.78 -5.49
C PRO A 798 -3.16 -46.25 -5.57
N ASN A 799 -2.02 -45.72 -5.10
CA ASN A 799 -1.79 -44.26 -4.99
C ASN A 799 -1.78 -43.51 -6.34
N MET A 800 -1.49 -44.21 -7.43
CA MET A 800 -1.52 -43.64 -8.78
C MET A 800 -2.86 -43.83 -9.50
N GLY A 801 -3.89 -44.34 -8.82
CA GLY A 801 -5.22 -44.60 -9.40
C GLY A 801 -6.13 -43.37 -9.56
N GLY A 802 -5.60 -42.15 -9.36
CA GLY A 802 -6.40 -40.91 -9.43
C GLY A 802 -7.26 -40.61 -8.20
N LYS A 803 -7.06 -41.32 -7.08
CA LYS A 803 -7.85 -41.14 -5.84
C LYS A 803 -7.80 -39.69 -5.32
N SER A 804 -6.60 -39.14 -5.15
CA SER A 804 -6.44 -37.77 -4.65
C SER A 804 -7.01 -36.74 -5.62
N SER A 805 -6.89 -36.96 -6.94
CA SER A 805 -7.54 -36.12 -7.96
C SER A 805 -9.07 -36.20 -7.87
N PHE A 806 -9.65 -37.38 -7.65
CA PHE A 806 -11.10 -37.53 -7.47
C PHE A 806 -11.59 -36.79 -6.22
N VAL A 807 -10.93 -36.99 -5.09
CA VAL A 807 -11.34 -36.36 -3.83
C VAL A 807 -11.20 -34.83 -3.88
N ARG A 808 -10.11 -34.31 -4.45
CA ARG A 808 -9.94 -32.87 -4.70
C ARG A 808 -11.00 -32.33 -5.64
N MET A 809 -11.36 -33.06 -6.71
CA MET A 809 -12.43 -32.67 -7.63
C MET A 809 -13.75 -32.46 -6.89
N VAL A 810 -14.15 -33.36 -5.99
CA VAL A 810 -15.39 -33.21 -5.21
C VAL A 810 -15.37 -31.91 -4.39
N ALA A 811 -14.27 -31.64 -3.68
CA ALA A 811 -14.11 -30.42 -2.88
C ALA A 811 -14.16 -29.16 -3.74
N LEU A 812 -13.46 -29.15 -4.88
CA LEU A 812 -13.37 -28.01 -5.77
C LEU A 812 -14.70 -27.72 -6.47
N VAL A 813 -15.47 -28.74 -6.85
CA VAL A 813 -16.81 -28.56 -7.43
C VAL A 813 -17.77 -27.95 -6.40
N VAL A 814 -17.78 -28.45 -5.16
CA VAL A 814 -18.56 -27.88 -4.06
C VAL A 814 -18.16 -26.43 -3.79
N LEU A 815 -16.85 -26.16 -3.76
CA LEU A 815 -16.29 -24.84 -3.56
C LEU A 815 -16.71 -23.87 -4.68
N MET A 816 -16.52 -24.24 -5.95
CA MET A 816 -16.93 -23.44 -7.11
C MET A 816 -18.44 -23.16 -7.11
N ALA A 817 -19.26 -24.14 -6.74
CA ALA A 817 -20.70 -23.95 -6.60
C ALA A 817 -21.01 -22.87 -5.54
N GLN A 818 -20.42 -22.93 -4.35
CA GLN A 818 -20.64 -21.95 -3.27
C GLN A 818 -19.92 -20.60 -3.46
N ILE A 819 -18.96 -20.51 -4.38
CA ILE A 819 -18.46 -19.22 -4.89
C ILE A 819 -19.54 -18.53 -5.74
N GLY A 820 -20.50 -19.29 -6.29
CA GLY A 820 -21.52 -18.84 -7.22
C GLY A 820 -21.14 -19.01 -8.69
N SER A 821 -20.13 -19.84 -8.97
CA SER A 821 -19.71 -20.19 -10.32
C SER A 821 -20.56 -21.35 -10.88
N HIS A 822 -20.61 -21.44 -12.21
CA HIS A 822 -20.93 -22.71 -12.85
C HIS A 822 -19.79 -23.71 -12.65
N VAL A 823 -20.10 -25.00 -12.69
CA VAL A 823 -19.18 -26.08 -12.29
C VAL A 823 -18.95 -27.07 -13.42
N PRO A 824 -17.74 -27.67 -13.52
CA PRO A 824 -17.37 -28.60 -14.58
C PRO A 824 -17.99 -30.00 -14.35
N ALA A 825 -19.27 -30.15 -14.63
CA ALA A 825 -20.02 -31.39 -14.46
C ALA A 825 -21.23 -31.43 -15.39
N LYS A 826 -21.83 -32.60 -15.58
CA LYS A 826 -23.09 -32.74 -16.31
C LYS A 826 -24.29 -32.25 -15.51
N SER A 827 -24.29 -32.53 -14.21
CA SER A 827 -25.27 -31.98 -13.26
C SER A 827 -24.71 -32.00 -11.85
N VAL A 828 -25.05 -30.99 -11.05
CA VAL A 828 -24.73 -30.92 -9.62
C VAL A 828 -25.98 -30.54 -8.83
N ARG A 829 -26.32 -31.36 -7.84
CA ARG A 829 -27.37 -31.09 -6.85
C ARG A 829 -26.73 -31.20 -5.45
N MET A 830 -26.82 -30.15 -4.65
CA MET A 830 -26.17 -30.14 -3.34
C MET A 830 -26.88 -29.28 -2.30
N GLY A 831 -26.79 -29.68 -1.04
CA GLY A 831 -27.02 -28.80 0.11
C GLY A 831 -25.87 -27.81 0.30
N LEU A 832 -26.13 -26.66 0.93
CA LEU A 832 -25.07 -25.72 1.33
C LEU A 832 -24.22 -26.32 2.44
N HIS A 833 -22.90 -26.33 2.23
CA HIS A 833 -21.93 -26.73 3.24
C HIS A 833 -21.42 -25.51 4.00
N ASP A 834 -21.23 -25.66 5.31
CA ASP A 834 -20.73 -24.58 6.17
C ASP A 834 -19.19 -24.56 6.26
N SER A 835 -18.54 -25.70 6.06
CA SER A 835 -17.09 -25.83 6.00
C SER A 835 -16.63 -26.95 5.06
N ILE A 836 -15.42 -26.80 4.54
CA ILE A 836 -14.68 -27.85 3.82
C ILE A 836 -13.41 -28.13 4.63
N LEU A 837 -13.39 -29.30 5.25
CA LEU A 837 -12.36 -29.74 6.17
C LEU A 837 -11.54 -30.82 5.49
N THR A 838 -10.26 -30.52 5.23
CA THR A 838 -9.38 -31.46 4.54
C THR A 838 -8.22 -31.86 5.42
N ARG A 839 -7.91 -33.15 5.37
CA ARG A 839 -6.60 -33.66 5.70
C ARG A 839 -6.08 -34.46 4.51
N MET A 840 -5.12 -33.90 3.79
CA MET A 840 -4.48 -34.54 2.65
C MET A 840 -2.96 -34.45 2.75
N GLY A 841 -2.26 -35.44 2.19
CA GLY A 841 -0.82 -35.40 1.99
C GLY A 841 0.02 -35.79 3.22
N ALA A 842 1.33 -35.88 3.01
CA ALA A 842 2.31 -36.13 4.06
C ALA A 842 3.40 -35.08 3.95
N SER A 843 3.16 -33.90 4.50
CA SER A 843 4.19 -32.88 4.68
C SER A 843 4.65 -32.90 6.11
N ASP A 844 5.94 -33.19 6.30
CA ASP A 844 6.60 -32.99 7.59
C ASP A 844 6.58 -31.51 7.94
N ASP A 845 6.30 -31.17 9.20
CA ASP A 845 6.54 -29.83 9.74
C ASP A 845 7.84 -29.83 10.57
N LEU A 846 8.94 -30.24 9.93
CA LEU A 846 10.28 -30.24 10.53
C LEU A 846 10.66 -28.85 11.04
N ALA A 847 10.15 -27.79 10.39
CA ALA A 847 10.46 -26.40 10.69
C ALA A 847 9.79 -25.90 11.98
N LYS A 848 8.54 -26.29 12.30
CA LYS A 848 7.91 -26.01 13.60
C LYS A 848 8.32 -27.01 14.70
N GLY A 849 9.21 -27.97 14.40
CA GLY A 849 9.69 -28.99 15.34
C GLY A 849 8.60 -29.98 15.77
N ARG A 850 7.54 -30.12 14.96
CA ARG A 850 6.39 -30.99 15.25
C ARG A 850 6.53 -32.28 14.43
N SER A 851 6.24 -33.41 15.07
CA SER A 851 6.18 -34.70 14.37
C SER A 851 5.00 -34.71 13.38
N THR A 852 5.18 -35.36 12.22
CA THR A 852 4.12 -35.60 11.22
C THR A 852 2.85 -36.14 11.85
N PHE A 853 3.00 -37.14 12.73
CA PHE A 853 1.89 -37.77 13.41
C PHE A 853 1.20 -36.80 14.40
N MET A 854 1.95 -35.94 15.08
CA MET A 854 1.37 -34.96 16.00
C MET A 854 0.53 -33.91 15.24
N VAL A 855 1.04 -33.42 14.11
CA VAL A 855 0.29 -32.49 13.23
C VAL A 855 -0.96 -33.19 12.69
N GLU A 856 -0.80 -34.40 12.18
CA GLU A 856 -1.91 -35.22 11.67
C GLU A 856 -3.00 -35.45 12.72
N MET A 857 -2.65 -35.83 13.95
CA MET A 857 -3.61 -36.04 15.02
C MET A 857 -4.25 -34.74 15.51
N SER A 858 -3.50 -33.64 15.55
CA SER A 858 -4.07 -32.33 15.90
C SER A 858 -5.11 -31.90 14.88
N GLU A 859 -4.75 -31.86 13.59
CA GLU A 859 -5.69 -31.47 12.53
C GLU A 859 -6.93 -32.38 12.52
N THR A 860 -6.74 -33.68 12.75
CA THR A 860 -7.84 -34.64 12.86
C THR A 860 -8.74 -34.33 14.07
N SER A 861 -8.16 -33.98 15.22
CA SER A 861 -8.88 -33.55 16.42
C SER A 861 -9.68 -32.27 16.15
N ASP A 862 -9.08 -31.30 15.46
CA ASP A 862 -9.72 -30.03 15.13
C ASP A 862 -10.88 -30.23 14.14
N ILE A 863 -10.72 -31.12 13.16
CA ILE A 863 -11.80 -31.56 12.27
C ILE A 863 -12.94 -32.16 13.10
N LEU A 864 -12.65 -33.01 14.08
CA LEU A 864 -13.68 -33.64 14.92
C LEU A 864 -14.42 -32.64 15.81
N HIS A 865 -13.75 -31.59 16.29
CA HIS A 865 -14.37 -30.55 17.11
C HIS A 865 -15.17 -29.54 16.28
N THR A 866 -14.75 -29.28 15.04
CA THR A 866 -15.33 -28.24 14.18
C THR A 866 -16.39 -28.77 13.22
N ALA A 867 -16.31 -30.04 12.81
CA ALA A 867 -17.21 -30.62 11.83
C ALA A 867 -18.66 -30.61 12.33
N SER A 868 -19.54 -30.05 11.52
CA SER A 868 -20.98 -30.06 11.70
C SER A 868 -21.63 -31.12 10.80
N SER A 869 -22.95 -31.28 10.95
CA SER A 869 -23.75 -32.13 10.04
C SER A 869 -23.77 -31.66 8.58
N ARG A 870 -23.32 -30.43 8.29
CA ARG A 870 -23.27 -29.81 6.96
C ARG A 870 -21.84 -29.65 6.43
N SER A 871 -20.84 -30.14 7.16
CA SER A 871 -19.44 -29.99 6.77
C SER A 871 -19.01 -31.08 5.80
N LEU A 872 -18.26 -30.70 4.76
CA LEU A 872 -17.62 -31.66 3.86
C LEU A 872 -16.27 -32.05 4.44
N VAL A 873 -16.18 -33.26 4.98
CA VAL A 873 -14.95 -33.79 5.58
C VAL A 873 -14.24 -34.70 4.60
N ILE A 874 -12.95 -34.45 4.40
CA ILE A 874 -12.08 -35.21 3.53
C ILE A 874 -10.85 -35.66 4.31
N LEU A 875 -10.65 -36.96 4.41
CA LEU A 875 -9.51 -37.59 5.07
C LEU A 875 -8.81 -38.50 4.07
N ASP A 876 -7.56 -38.18 3.72
CA ASP A 876 -6.72 -38.98 2.82
C ASP A 876 -5.56 -39.60 3.61
N GLU A 877 -5.43 -40.92 3.57
CA GLU A 877 -4.36 -41.72 4.20
C GLU A 877 -4.13 -41.47 5.72
N LEU A 878 -5.19 -41.33 6.53
CA LEU A 878 -5.07 -41.17 7.98
C LEU A 878 -4.39 -42.40 8.64
N GLY A 879 -3.47 -42.16 9.56
CA GLY A 879 -2.68 -43.17 10.27
C GLY A 879 -1.34 -43.52 9.60
N ARG A 880 -0.91 -42.76 8.57
CA ARG A 880 0.35 -43.01 7.85
C ARG A 880 1.59 -42.85 8.72
N GLY A 881 1.55 -41.95 9.71
CA GLY A 881 2.68 -41.62 10.58
C GLY A 881 2.92 -42.59 11.75
N THR A 882 2.17 -43.68 11.88
CA THR A 882 2.21 -44.58 13.05
C THR A 882 2.27 -46.06 12.66
N SER A 883 2.38 -46.95 13.66
CA SER A 883 2.37 -48.40 13.44
C SER A 883 1.06 -48.85 12.78
N THR A 884 1.06 -49.93 12.00
CA THR A 884 -0.17 -50.41 11.33
C THR A 884 -1.28 -50.75 12.32
N PHE A 885 -0.92 -51.25 13.50
CA PHE A 885 -1.89 -51.55 14.57
C PHE A 885 -2.52 -50.26 15.11
N ASP A 886 -1.70 -49.25 15.38
CA ASP A 886 -2.17 -47.96 15.89
C ASP A 886 -2.94 -47.19 14.82
N GLY A 887 -2.52 -47.21 13.56
CA GLY A 887 -3.24 -46.53 12.47
C GLY A 887 -4.65 -47.09 12.30
N VAL A 888 -4.79 -48.42 12.33
CA VAL A 888 -6.09 -49.09 12.26
C VAL A 888 -6.94 -48.84 13.51
N SER A 889 -6.34 -48.78 14.71
CA SER A 889 -7.09 -48.51 15.94
C SER A 889 -7.59 -47.05 15.99
N HIS A 890 -6.80 -46.07 15.55
CA HIS A 890 -7.24 -44.67 15.42
C HIS A 890 -8.36 -44.51 14.37
N LEU A 891 -8.23 -45.16 13.21
CA LEU A 891 -9.28 -45.18 12.18
C LEU A 891 -10.59 -45.78 12.70
N ASN A 892 -10.51 -46.87 13.47
CA ASN A 892 -11.68 -47.51 14.08
C ASN A 892 -12.26 -46.73 15.27
N GLY A 893 -11.43 -45.95 15.96
CA GLY A 893 -11.81 -45.07 17.07
C GLY A 893 -12.40 -43.73 16.64
N PHE A 894 -12.22 -43.33 15.37
CA PHE A 894 -12.88 -42.18 14.78
C PHE A 894 -14.41 -42.36 14.97
N PRO A 895 -15.10 -41.38 15.57
CA PRO A 895 -16.42 -41.60 16.14
C PRO A 895 -17.40 -42.20 15.12
N ARG A 896 -17.76 -43.46 15.36
CA ARG A 896 -18.99 -44.11 14.83
C ARG A 896 -20.28 -43.39 15.28
N LYS A 897 -20.18 -42.31 16.08
CA LYS A 897 -21.31 -41.52 16.61
C LYS A 897 -22.20 -40.87 15.54
N HIS A 898 -21.75 -40.79 14.27
CA HIS A 898 -22.58 -40.24 13.19
C HIS A 898 -22.87 -41.21 12.04
N SER A 899 -22.43 -42.47 12.09
CA SER A 899 -22.56 -43.40 10.95
C SER A 899 -23.13 -44.79 11.24
N LEU A 900 -23.49 -45.12 12.48
CA LEU A 900 -24.03 -46.45 12.79
C LEU A 900 -25.20 -46.41 13.78
N ASN A 901 -26.35 -45.94 13.29
CA ASN A 901 -27.60 -46.66 13.55
C ASN A 901 -28.04 -47.19 12.19
N GLU A 902 -28.31 -48.49 12.09
CA GLU A 902 -28.61 -49.29 10.88
C GLU A 902 -27.39 -49.93 10.18
N ILE A 903 -26.82 -50.94 10.85
CA ILE A 903 -26.51 -52.24 10.21
C ILE A 903 -27.56 -53.23 10.70
#